data_AF-A0A543GAR7-F1
#
_entry.id   AF-A0A543GAR7-F1
#
_cell.length_a   1.000
_cell.length_b   1.000
_cell.length_c   1.000
_cell.angle_alpha   90.00
_cell.angle_beta   90.00
_cell.angle_gamma   90.00
#
_symmetry.space_group_name_H-M   'P 1'
#
loop_
_entity.id
_entity.type
_entity.pdbx_description
1 polymer ?
#
loop_
_entity_poly.entity_id
_entity_poly.type
_entity_poly.pdbx_seq_one_letter_code
_entity_poly.pdbx_strand_id
1 'polypeptide(L)'
;MDMTSVRAVLLDMDGTLVDSDASVERAWTTWSAEHGLDPASVLAIAHGSPPGPTVRRMLPALDDAAVAASAQRQMDLQYEDIADVVAAPGAPELLAALDRIGLPWAVVTSADVRLAKARLGAGGIEPPLLVTVEDVRRGKPDPEGFRIAAARLGVDPAACLVVEDSEPGLASGRAAGMRTAALRGLDGDLRLVDLAQLARLLERARVQPWWRDAVGYQVYLPSFGDSTGNGWGDLGGVTAHLDHLVRLGVDVVWLTPFFVSPMRDHGYDIADLRAVDPRFGGEEALDELLDQAHRRGLRVLGDLVVNHTSDAHPWFVAAASSRDDPHRDFYIWRDPAPDGGPPNNWLSHFGGPAWTLSPATGQDPTAQYYLHLFRPEQPDLNWRNPAVAAEVDAVLEHWFARGLDGFRIDTAAYLVKHPDLPDNPEAERPLAVAGVTEEWRRQEHRYDIHQPDVHAIHERWRRVADRHDALLVGEVYELDPVALARYVGAERLHSSFWFGLVESGWDPERITTMLDAAAAASPELAWVQSNHDRVRAVTRYGGGALGRRRAMALHVVTSLLPGTMWLYQGEELGLDNGHVPAGSGADPLGSAEPGQSRDGARTPMPWRPGPGLGFTAGRPWLPDGDRTEADTVARQAVDPASPLATLSRLLRIRRALAHRLADQRVTRAERGAGITAYRRDGLEVLVTLGDEPAPEVALPAPAVFDTDDPAVSPEHPRTGSVRLRPQQALLLVHP
;
A
#
# COMPACT_ATOMS: atom_id res chain seq x y z
N MET A 1 1.55 -4.49 15.44
CA MET A 1 2.25 -3.20 15.30
C MET A 1 2.88 -3.14 13.91
N ASP A 2 2.76 -2.01 13.20
CA ASP A 2 3.50 -1.78 11.95
C ASP A 2 4.96 -1.43 12.28
N MET A 3 5.89 -2.18 11.66
CA MET A 3 7.32 -2.04 11.88
C MET A 3 7.97 -1.09 10.86
N THR A 4 7.30 -0.77 9.75
CA THR A 4 7.85 0.09 8.70
C THR A 4 7.98 1.54 9.15
N SER A 5 7.03 2.02 9.95
CA SER A 5 7.01 3.36 10.55
C SER A 5 7.95 3.57 11.75
N VAL A 6 8.66 2.54 12.23
CA VAL A 6 9.70 2.75 13.25
C VAL A 6 10.85 3.51 12.60
N ARG A 7 11.47 4.49 13.26
CA ARG A 7 12.61 5.27 12.77
C ARG A 7 13.79 5.30 13.72
N ALA A 8 13.61 4.84 14.97
CA ALA A 8 14.69 4.56 15.91
C ALA A 8 14.28 3.48 16.93
N VAL A 9 15.26 2.79 17.51
CA VAL A 9 15.05 1.80 18.59
C VAL A 9 15.78 2.23 19.86
N LEU A 10 15.05 2.36 20.97
CA LEU A 10 15.60 2.75 22.27
C LEU A 10 15.56 1.53 23.19
N LEU A 11 16.73 1.06 23.61
CA LEU A 11 16.90 -0.21 24.32
C LEU A 11 17.18 0.08 25.80
N ASP A 12 16.51 -0.62 26.70
CA ASP A 12 17.07 -0.78 28.04
C ASP A 12 18.32 -1.66 28.01
N MET A 13 19.09 -1.64 29.09
CA MET A 13 20.34 -2.36 29.22
C MET A 13 20.17 -3.67 29.99
N ASP A 14 19.77 -3.60 31.26
CA ASP A 14 19.84 -4.71 32.20
C ASP A 14 18.62 -5.62 31.99
N GLY A 15 18.83 -6.91 31.78
CA GLY A 15 17.74 -7.85 31.47
C GLY A 15 17.16 -7.73 30.05
N THR A 16 17.55 -6.68 29.32
CA THR A 16 17.23 -6.43 27.90
C THR A 16 18.43 -6.72 26.98
N LEU A 17 19.51 -5.93 27.03
CA LEU A 17 20.69 -6.09 26.17
C LEU A 17 21.78 -6.99 26.77
N VAL A 18 21.88 -7.01 28.10
CA VAL A 18 22.83 -7.84 28.84
C VAL A 18 22.10 -8.67 29.89
N ASP A 19 22.56 -9.90 30.10
CA ASP A 19 22.12 -10.71 31.22
C ASP A 19 22.93 -10.32 32.46
N SER A 20 22.31 -9.53 33.33
CA SER A 20 22.90 -9.03 34.57
C SER A 20 22.32 -9.66 35.83
N ASP A 21 21.35 -10.57 35.71
CA ASP A 21 20.53 -11.03 36.85
C ASP A 21 21.40 -11.72 37.91
N ALA A 22 22.28 -12.64 37.48
CA ALA A 22 23.15 -13.36 38.41
C ALA A 22 24.14 -12.43 39.14
N SER A 23 24.67 -11.41 38.47
CA SER A 23 25.54 -10.38 39.06
C SER A 23 24.79 -9.55 40.11
N VAL A 24 23.60 -9.07 39.76
CA VAL A 24 22.74 -8.29 40.66
C VAL A 24 22.34 -9.12 41.89
N GLU A 25 21.98 -10.39 41.70
CA GLU A 25 21.59 -11.29 42.79
C GLU A 25 22.75 -11.56 43.76
N ARG A 26 23.96 -11.76 43.25
CA ARG A 26 25.16 -11.93 44.09
C ARG A 26 25.54 -10.66 44.83
N ALA A 27 25.45 -9.50 44.18
CA ALA A 27 25.69 -8.22 44.84
C ALA A 27 24.71 -8.00 46.01
N TRP A 28 23.41 -8.27 45.79
CA TRP A 28 22.41 -8.20 46.85
C TRP A 28 22.58 -9.29 47.92
N THR A 29 23.01 -10.49 47.55
CA THR A 29 23.28 -11.57 48.52
C THR A 29 24.46 -11.20 49.43
N THR A 30 25.56 -10.70 48.84
CA THR A 30 26.73 -10.22 49.58
C THR A 30 26.36 -9.03 50.48
N TRP A 31 25.63 -8.05 49.94
CA TRP A 31 25.14 -6.91 50.71
C TRP A 31 24.22 -7.34 51.87
N SER A 32 23.35 -8.33 51.64
CA SER A 32 22.46 -8.88 52.68
C SER A 32 23.27 -9.53 53.80
N ALA A 33 24.30 -10.30 53.45
CA ALA A 33 25.22 -10.90 54.41
C ALA A 33 25.98 -9.84 55.24
N GLU A 34 26.44 -8.75 54.61
CA GLU A 34 27.10 -7.62 55.28
C GLU A 34 26.19 -6.94 56.31
N HIS A 35 24.87 -6.98 56.12
CA HIS A 35 23.88 -6.33 56.99
C HIS A 35 23.08 -7.32 57.86
N GLY A 36 23.41 -8.62 57.83
CA GLY A 36 22.72 -9.66 58.61
C GLY A 36 21.27 -9.89 58.21
N LEU A 37 20.92 -9.63 56.94
CA LEU A 37 19.59 -9.81 56.37
C LEU A 37 19.48 -11.15 55.62
N ASP A 38 18.27 -11.69 55.56
CA ASP A 38 17.95 -12.84 54.70
C ASP A 38 17.98 -12.41 53.22
N PRO A 39 18.85 -13.00 52.37
CA PRO A 39 18.96 -12.64 50.97
C PRO A 39 17.64 -12.81 50.19
N ALA A 40 16.86 -13.85 50.49
CA ALA A 40 15.60 -14.10 49.77
C ALA A 40 14.59 -12.96 49.97
N SER A 41 14.52 -12.41 51.19
CA SER A 41 13.67 -11.27 51.52
C SER A 41 14.08 -9.97 50.82
N VAL A 42 15.38 -9.76 50.61
CA VAL A 42 15.91 -8.59 49.89
C VAL A 42 15.68 -8.74 48.38
N LEU A 43 16.01 -9.90 47.81
CA LEU A 43 15.83 -10.18 46.38
C LEU A 43 14.37 -10.07 45.93
N ALA A 44 13.42 -10.43 46.80
CA ALA A 44 11.99 -10.29 46.52
C ALA A 44 11.52 -8.85 46.24
N ILE A 45 12.31 -7.83 46.60
CA ILE A 45 11.99 -6.42 46.38
C ILE A 45 13.08 -5.65 45.63
N ALA A 46 14.25 -6.25 45.41
CA ALA A 46 15.41 -5.57 44.86
C ALA A 46 15.43 -5.54 43.33
N HIS A 47 14.88 -6.57 42.68
CA HIS A 47 14.79 -6.65 41.22
C HIS A 47 13.99 -5.48 40.65
N GLY A 48 14.59 -4.73 39.72
CA GLY A 48 13.98 -3.56 39.07
C GLY A 48 13.85 -2.30 39.95
N SER A 49 14.39 -2.30 41.18
CA SER A 49 14.33 -1.15 42.10
C SER A 49 15.72 -0.54 42.35
N PRO A 50 15.87 0.80 42.37
CA PRO A 50 17.15 1.43 42.70
C PRO A 50 17.63 1.05 44.11
N PRO A 51 18.95 0.97 44.36
CA PRO A 51 19.48 0.52 45.65
C PRO A 51 19.02 1.38 46.85
N GLY A 52 18.92 2.71 46.70
CA GLY A 52 18.52 3.61 47.78
C GLY A 52 17.15 3.28 48.43
N PRO A 53 16.06 3.24 47.65
CA PRO A 53 14.75 2.79 48.12
C PRO A 53 14.75 1.39 48.75
N THR A 54 15.46 0.43 48.14
CA THR A 54 15.56 -0.94 48.66
C THR A 54 16.26 -0.99 50.01
N VAL A 55 17.40 -0.30 50.14
CA VAL A 55 18.16 -0.15 51.39
C VAL A 55 17.27 0.50 52.47
N ARG A 56 16.58 1.61 52.16
CA ARG A 56 15.70 2.29 53.13
C ARG A 56 14.54 1.41 53.58
N ARG A 57 14.02 0.55 52.69
CA ARG A 57 12.94 -0.37 53.03
C ARG A 57 13.42 -1.54 53.90
N MET A 58 14.62 -2.07 53.63
CA MET A 58 15.19 -3.17 54.41
C MET A 58 15.77 -2.71 55.75
N LEU A 59 16.29 -1.48 55.80
CA LEU A 59 16.94 -0.89 56.97
C LEU A 59 16.31 0.48 57.33
N PRO A 60 15.05 0.51 57.79
CA PRO A 60 14.29 1.74 58.02
C PRO A 60 14.82 2.61 59.16
N ALA A 61 15.72 2.07 59.99
CA ALA A 61 16.33 2.78 61.12
C ALA A 61 17.57 3.60 60.72
N LEU A 62 18.07 3.47 59.49
CA LEU A 62 19.21 4.24 59.00
C LEU A 62 18.81 5.69 58.72
N ASP A 63 19.71 6.62 59.04
CA ASP A 63 19.59 8.01 58.58
C ASP A 63 19.91 8.13 57.07
N ASP A 64 19.66 9.31 56.51
CA ASP A 64 19.81 9.51 55.07
C ASP A 64 21.24 9.34 54.56
N ALA A 65 22.25 9.68 55.38
CA ALA A 65 23.65 9.52 55.03
C ALA A 65 24.06 8.04 55.02
N ALA A 66 23.59 7.26 56.00
CA ALA A 66 23.85 5.83 56.09
C ALA A 66 23.12 5.03 55.00
N VAL A 67 21.89 5.41 54.64
CA VAL A 67 21.19 4.82 53.48
C VAL A 67 21.99 5.10 52.21
N ALA A 68 22.46 6.33 52.00
CA ALA A 68 23.25 6.68 50.83
C ALA A 68 24.57 5.88 50.76
N ALA A 69 25.28 5.75 51.89
CA ALA A 69 26.51 4.97 51.96
C ALA A 69 26.29 3.47 51.71
N SER A 70 25.21 2.90 52.26
CA SER A 70 24.89 1.48 52.07
C SER A 70 24.38 1.18 50.65
N ALA A 71 23.62 2.11 50.05
CA ALA A 71 23.26 2.04 48.63
C ALA A 71 24.49 2.13 47.73
N GLN A 72 25.43 3.02 48.04
CA GLN A 72 26.70 3.11 47.32
C GLN A 72 27.52 1.83 47.46
N ARG A 73 27.60 1.23 48.66
CA ARG A 73 28.28 -0.05 48.87
C ARG A 73 27.66 -1.17 48.02
N GLN A 74 26.34 -1.18 47.90
CA GLN A 74 25.66 -2.16 47.05
C GLN A 74 25.99 -1.93 45.56
N MET A 75 26.06 -0.68 45.11
CA MET A 75 26.50 -0.34 43.74
C MET A 75 27.96 -0.73 43.51
N ASP A 76 28.83 -0.56 44.51
CA ASP A 76 30.23 -0.96 44.43
C ASP A 76 30.37 -2.48 44.22
N LEU A 77 29.58 -3.29 44.92
CA LEU A 77 29.52 -4.73 44.72
C LEU A 77 29.07 -5.10 43.30
N GLN A 78 28.16 -4.32 42.70
CA GLN A 78 27.74 -4.52 41.30
C GLN A 78 28.85 -4.13 40.30
N TYR A 79 29.66 -3.10 40.59
CA TYR A 79 30.80 -2.74 39.73
C TYR A 79 31.91 -3.80 39.77
N GLU A 80 32.10 -4.45 40.91
CA GLU A 80 33.14 -5.46 41.12
C GLU A 80 32.77 -6.83 40.53
N ASP A 81 31.48 -7.11 40.35
CA ASP A 81 30.95 -8.40 39.89
C ASP A 81 30.36 -8.33 38.47
N ILE A 82 31.23 -8.20 37.46
CA ILE A 82 30.83 -8.18 36.04
C ILE A 82 31.24 -9.43 35.26
N ALA A 83 31.89 -10.41 35.92
CA ALA A 83 32.57 -11.52 35.24
C ALA A 83 31.62 -12.43 34.43
N ASP A 84 30.37 -12.57 34.89
CA ASP A 84 29.35 -13.40 34.23
C ASP A 84 28.36 -12.58 33.40
N VAL A 85 28.54 -11.25 33.30
CA VAL A 85 27.67 -10.40 32.49
C VAL A 85 28.00 -10.63 31.02
N VAL A 86 27.04 -11.16 30.29
CA VAL A 86 27.14 -11.46 28.86
C VAL A 86 26.02 -10.77 28.10
N ALA A 87 26.15 -10.69 26.77
CA ALA A 87 25.06 -10.22 25.92
C ALA A 87 23.82 -11.12 26.10
N ALA A 88 22.65 -10.50 26.21
CA ALA A 88 21.39 -11.22 26.29
C ALA A 88 21.12 -12.00 24.99
N PRO A 89 20.34 -13.10 25.05
CA PRO A 89 19.97 -13.87 23.85
C PRO A 89 19.33 -12.99 22.77
N GLY A 90 19.90 -13.02 21.56
CA GLY A 90 19.42 -12.23 20.43
C GLY A 90 19.92 -10.78 20.38
N ALA A 91 20.64 -10.29 21.40
CA ALA A 91 21.18 -8.93 21.40
C ALA A 91 22.20 -8.72 20.28
N PRO A 92 23.22 -9.58 20.07
CA PRO A 92 24.17 -9.41 18.97
C PRO A 92 23.49 -9.40 17.59
N GLU A 93 22.50 -10.28 17.39
CA GLU A 93 21.71 -10.36 16.16
C GLU A 93 20.90 -9.09 15.91
N LEU A 94 20.25 -8.54 16.94
CA LEU A 94 19.51 -7.30 16.84
C LEU A 94 20.42 -6.12 16.53
N LEU A 95 21.54 -5.97 17.23
CA LEU A 95 22.45 -4.84 17.00
C LEU A 95 23.05 -4.90 15.59
N ALA A 96 23.50 -6.09 15.15
CA ALA A 96 23.97 -6.29 13.78
C ALA A 96 22.86 -6.06 12.73
N ALA A 97 21.60 -6.34 13.07
CA ALA A 97 20.47 -6.01 12.22
C ALA A 97 20.27 -4.51 12.09
N LEU A 98 20.22 -3.79 13.21
CA LEU A 98 20.03 -2.33 13.27
C LEU A 98 21.10 -1.60 12.45
N ASP A 99 22.36 -2.01 12.60
CA ASP A 99 23.48 -1.44 11.82
C ASP A 99 23.32 -1.72 10.32
N ARG A 100 22.95 -2.95 9.95
CA ARG A 100 22.80 -3.35 8.54
C ARG A 100 21.66 -2.63 7.84
N ILE A 101 20.57 -2.36 8.53
CA ILE A 101 19.41 -1.62 8.00
C ILE A 101 19.53 -0.10 8.21
N GLY A 102 20.63 0.38 8.80
CA GLY A 102 20.87 1.79 9.07
C GLY A 102 19.84 2.42 10.00
N LEU A 103 19.24 1.67 10.93
CA LEU A 103 18.22 2.19 11.85
C LEU A 103 18.91 2.72 13.11
N PRO A 104 18.80 4.03 13.43
CA PRO A 104 19.39 4.60 14.62
C PRO A 104 18.90 3.92 15.90
N TRP A 105 19.79 3.74 16.86
CA TRP A 105 19.44 3.16 18.14
C TRP A 105 20.20 3.81 19.29
N ALA A 106 19.70 3.66 20.51
CA ALA A 106 20.33 4.17 21.72
C ALA A 106 20.05 3.27 22.91
N VAL A 107 20.90 3.34 23.93
CA VAL A 107 20.66 2.72 25.23
C VAL A 107 20.14 3.76 26.20
N VAL A 108 19.06 3.45 26.90
CA VAL A 108 18.46 4.29 27.95
C VAL A 108 18.34 3.45 29.21
N THR A 109 19.17 3.73 30.21
CA THR A 109 19.27 2.91 31.43
C THR A 109 19.13 3.76 32.70
N SER A 110 18.68 3.13 33.79
CA SER A 110 18.70 3.72 35.15
C SER A 110 20.06 3.59 35.84
N ALA A 111 21.02 2.91 35.21
CA ALA A 111 22.39 2.81 35.68
C ALA A 111 23.15 4.13 35.48
N ASP A 112 24.17 4.35 36.33
CA ASP A 112 25.16 5.39 36.10
C ASP A 112 26.10 5.03 34.93
N VAL A 113 26.81 6.04 34.41
CA VAL A 113 27.70 5.87 33.26
C VAL A 113 28.79 4.82 33.48
N ARG A 114 29.25 4.63 34.72
CA ARG A 114 30.32 3.67 35.04
C ARG A 114 29.81 2.24 34.97
N LEU A 115 28.65 1.96 35.59
CA LEU A 115 28.04 0.62 35.56
C LEU A 115 27.63 0.26 34.13
N ALA A 116 27.01 1.21 33.43
CA ALA A 116 26.52 0.99 32.08
C ALA A 116 27.66 0.60 31.13
N LYS A 117 28.76 1.35 31.15
CA LYS A 117 29.95 1.04 30.34
C LYS A 117 30.58 -0.31 30.70
N ALA A 118 30.63 -0.64 31.99
CA ALA A 118 31.20 -1.90 32.44
C ALA A 118 30.39 -3.11 31.94
N ARG A 119 29.06 -3.08 32.09
CA ARG A 119 28.17 -4.17 31.69
C ARG A 119 28.06 -4.30 30.17
N LEU A 120 27.83 -3.20 29.47
CA LEU A 120 27.80 -3.19 28.00
C LEU A 120 29.14 -3.68 27.44
N GLY A 121 30.26 -3.24 28.02
CA GLY A 121 31.59 -3.71 27.65
C GLY A 121 31.80 -5.21 27.86
N ALA A 122 31.32 -5.77 28.98
CA ALA A 122 31.35 -7.22 29.23
C ALA A 122 30.51 -8.01 28.21
N GLY A 123 29.38 -7.46 27.80
CA GLY A 123 28.56 -7.99 26.70
C GLY A 123 29.12 -7.74 25.29
N GLY A 124 30.23 -7.02 25.14
CA GLY A 124 30.80 -6.66 23.83
C GLY A 124 29.95 -5.64 23.05
N ILE A 125 29.17 -4.80 23.74
CA ILE A 125 28.24 -3.83 23.17
C ILE A 125 28.79 -2.42 23.36
N GLU A 126 28.87 -1.65 22.26
CA GLU A 126 29.23 -0.23 22.29
C GLU A 126 28.07 0.58 21.67
N PRO A 127 27.25 1.28 22.47
CA PRO A 127 26.10 2.00 21.94
C PRO A 127 26.52 3.31 21.26
N PRO A 128 25.92 3.66 20.11
CA PRO A 128 26.18 4.93 19.44
C PRO A 128 25.67 6.14 20.25
N LEU A 129 24.67 5.91 21.10
CA LEU A 129 24.16 6.87 22.08
C LEU A 129 23.78 6.17 23.38
N LEU A 130 24.23 6.72 24.50
CA LEU A 130 23.93 6.26 25.85
C LEU A 130 23.28 7.39 26.65
N VAL A 131 22.13 7.10 27.27
CA VAL A 131 21.43 7.95 28.22
C VAL A 131 21.34 7.21 29.55
N THR A 132 21.81 7.86 30.61
CA THR A 132 22.01 7.30 31.95
C THR A 132 21.24 8.09 33.01
N VAL A 133 21.30 7.64 34.27
CA VAL A 133 20.67 8.39 35.38
C VAL A 133 21.25 9.79 35.54
N GLU A 134 22.50 10.04 35.13
CA GLU A 134 23.11 11.38 35.17
C GLU A 134 22.56 12.34 34.10
N ASP A 135 21.93 11.84 33.04
CA ASP A 135 21.34 12.67 31.98
C ASP A 135 19.94 13.20 32.35
N VAL A 136 19.30 12.65 33.40
CA VAL A 136 17.90 12.89 33.74
C VAL A 136 17.73 13.50 35.12
N ARG A 137 16.66 14.28 35.31
CA ARG A 137 16.23 14.78 36.62
C ARG A 137 15.33 13.78 37.32
N ARG A 138 14.55 13.01 36.56
CA ARG A 138 13.65 11.97 37.06
C ARG A 138 13.89 10.68 36.27
N GLY A 139 14.21 9.61 36.99
CA GLY A 139 14.34 8.28 36.41
C GLY A 139 13.00 7.65 36.01
N LYS A 140 13.07 6.50 35.35
CA LYS A 140 11.90 5.68 35.00
C LYS A 140 11.02 5.45 36.26
N PRO A 141 9.68 5.58 36.18
CA PRO A 141 8.84 5.61 34.97
C PRO A 141 8.65 7.00 34.32
N ASP A 142 9.39 8.04 34.72
CA ASP A 142 9.33 9.33 34.03
C ASP A 142 9.85 9.22 32.58
N PRO A 143 9.22 9.86 31.59
CA PRO A 143 9.60 9.76 30.17
C PRO A 143 10.87 10.53 29.76
N GLU A 144 11.49 11.30 30.67
CA GLU A 144 12.60 12.21 30.36
C GLU A 144 13.75 11.52 29.60
N GLY A 145 14.20 10.34 30.07
CA GLY A 145 15.32 9.62 29.45
C GLY A 145 15.07 9.25 27.99
N PHE A 146 13.91 8.67 27.69
CA PHE A 146 13.56 8.29 26.31
C PHE A 146 13.38 9.51 25.41
N ARG A 147 12.76 10.60 25.91
CA ARG A 147 12.63 11.84 25.14
C ARG A 147 13.98 12.48 24.80
N ILE A 148 14.93 12.45 25.74
CA ILE A 148 16.31 12.90 25.49
C ILE A 148 16.96 12.05 24.40
N ALA A 149 16.82 10.72 24.46
CA ALA A 149 17.39 9.83 23.44
C ALA A 149 16.79 10.11 22.05
N ALA A 150 15.47 10.20 21.92
CA ALA A 150 14.81 10.53 20.65
C ALA A 150 15.24 11.89 20.09
N ALA A 151 15.32 12.92 20.95
CA ALA A 151 15.78 14.24 20.56
C ALA A 151 17.25 14.25 20.08
N ARG A 152 18.14 13.52 20.76
CA ARG A 152 19.56 13.39 20.36
C ARG A 152 19.73 12.59 19.06
N LEU A 153 18.83 11.66 18.77
CA LEU A 153 18.79 10.94 17.49
C LEU A 153 18.10 11.74 16.37
N GLY A 154 17.42 12.85 16.67
CA GLY A 154 16.69 13.65 15.69
C GLY A 154 15.41 12.98 15.17
N VAL A 155 14.76 12.14 15.99
CA VAL A 155 13.59 11.34 15.59
C VAL A 155 12.37 11.72 16.43
N ASP A 156 11.20 11.79 15.79
CA ASP A 156 9.91 12.00 16.47
C ASP A 156 9.65 10.83 17.46
N PRO A 157 9.29 11.09 18.73
CA PRO A 157 8.93 10.05 19.68
C PRO A 157 7.90 9.03 19.17
N ALA A 158 6.89 9.44 18.40
CA ALA A 158 5.90 8.51 17.83
C ALA A 158 6.51 7.50 16.85
N ALA A 159 7.63 7.86 16.24
CA ALA A 159 8.41 7.00 15.36
C ALA A 159 9.43 6.12 16.11
N CYS A 160 9.59 6.25 17.43
CA CYS A 160 10.49 5.43 18.23
C CYS A 160 9.82 4.14 18.72
N LEU A 161 10.62 3.07 18.81
CA LEU A 161 10.26 1.82 19.50
C LEU A 161 11.15 1.66 20.74
N VAL A 162 10.55 1.60 21.92
CA VAL A 162 11.21 1.31 23.20
C VAL A 162 11.18 -0.19 23.45
N VAL A 163 12.31 -0.81 23.76
CA VAL A 163 12.41 -2.23 24.11
C VAL A 163 12.83 -2.36 25.55
N GLU A 164 12.01 -3.06 26.34
CA GLU A 164 12.12 -3.10 27.80
C GLU A 164 11.66 -4.45 28.37
N ASP A 165 12.22 -4.80 29.52
CA ASP A 165 11.89 -6.01 30.28
C ASP A 165 11.25 -5.68 31.65
N SER A 166 10.95 -4.41 31.92
CA SER A 166 10.37 -3.94 33.18
C SER A 166 9.09 -3.10 33.00
N GLU A 167 8.12 -3.22 33.93
CA GLU A 167 6.91 -2.38 33.92
C GLU A 167 7.20 -0.87 34.01
N PRO A 168 8.09 -0.38 34.91
CA PRO A 168 8.43 1.04 34.98
C PRO A 168 9.04 1.58 33.68
N GLY A 169 9.86 0.76 33.01
CA GLY A 169 10.46 1.11 31.73
C GLY A 169 9.45 1.19 30.59
N LEU A 170 8.56 0.21 30.47
CA LEU A 170 7.45 0.25 29.52
C LEU A 170 6.51 1.45 29.78
N ALA A 171 6.24 1.77 31.05
CA ALA A 171 5.44 2.95 31.41
C ALA A 171 6.13 4.26 30.99
N SER A 172 7.45 4.36 31.16
CA SER A 172 8.24 5.51 30.71
C SER A 172 8.18 5.68 29.18
N GLY A 173 8.34 4.59 28.41
CA GLY A 173 8.23 4.63 26.95
C GLY A 173 6.85 5.10 26.46
N ARG A 174 5.77 4.59 27.05
CA ARG A 174 4.39 5.02 26.72
C ARG A 174 4.16 6.49 27.08
N ALA A 175 4.61 6.92 28.26
CA ALA A 175 4.50 8.32 28.68
C ALA A 175 5.33 9.27 27.77
N ALA A 176 6.36 8.75 27.11
CA ALA A 176 7.14 9.49 26.12
C ALA A 176 6.42 9.63 24.76
N GLY A 177 5.27 8.99 24.56
CA GLY A 177 4.55 8.96 23.29
C GLY A 177 5.10 7.95 22.29
N MET A 178 5.85 6.95 22.76
CA MET A 178 6.55 5.97 21.93
C MET A 178 5.81 4.63 21.94
N ARG A 179 6.05 3.80 20.91
CA ARG A 179 5.62 2.41 20.89
C ARG A 179 6.54 1.56 21.74
N THR A 180 6.02 0.52 22.38
CA THR A 180 6.76 -0.33 23.32
C THR A 180 6.76 -1.80 22.90
N ALA A 181 7.93 -2.43 22.97
CA ALA A 181 8.12 -3.85 22.78
C ALA A 181 8.62 -4.47 24.10
N ALA A 182 7.87 -5.44 24.61
CA ALA A 182 8.07 -6.01 25.92
C ALA A 182 8.71 -7.39 25.85
N LEU A 183 9.71 -7.63 26.69
CA LEU A 183 10.34 -8.94 26.91
C LEU A 183 9.75 -9.64 28.15
N ARG A 184 10.21 -10.88 28.41
CA ARG A 184 9.93 -11.66 29.63
C ARG A 184 8.43 -11.85 29.94
N GLY A 185 7.59 -11.89 28.90
CA GLY A 185 6.15 -12.11 29.02
C GLY A 185 5.34 -10.91 29.51
N LEU A 186 5.96 -9.73 29.60
CA LEU A 186 5.27 -8.48 29.93
C LEU A 186 4.37 -7.97 28.79
N ASP A 187 3.50 -7.03 29.14
CA ASP A 187 2.58 -6.40 28.21
C ASP A 187 3.16 -5.11 27.60
N GLY A 188 3.36 -5.14 26.27
CA GLY A 188 3.76 -4.03 25.40
C GLY A 188 2.88 -3.96 24.15
N ASP A 189 3.05 -2.94 23.30
CA ASP A 189 2.40 -2.88 21.97
C ASP A 189 2.84 -4.04 21.06
N LEU A 190 4.05 -4.56 21.32
CA LEU A 190 4.59 -5.79 20.77
C LEU A 190 5.11 -6.67 21.91
N ARG A 191 4.69 -7.94 21.97
CA ARG A 191 5.27 -8.93 22.89
C ARG A 191 6.38 -9.70 22.17
N LEU A 192 7.58 -9.69 22.74
CA LEU A 192 8.75 -10.36 22.19
C LEU A 192 9.07 -11.63 22.96
N VAL A 193 9.36 -12.70 22.22
CA VAL A 193 9.96 -13.92 22.75
C VAL A 193 11.45 -13.69 23.05
N ASP A 194 12.15 -13.05 22.11
CA ASP A 194 13.57 -12.70 22.21
C ASP A 194 13.90 -11.49 21.30
N LEU A 195 15.12 -10.97 21.41
CA LEU A 195 15.59 -9.86 20.57
C LEU A 195 15.84 -10.29 19.12
N ALA A 196 16.10 -11.58 18.86
CA ALA A 196 16.26 -12.10 17.50
C ALA A 196 14.95 -12.05 16.70
N GLN A 197 13.81 -12.22 17.36
CA GLN A 197 12.48 -12.00 16.78
C GLN A 197 12.33 -10.55 16.34
N LEU A 198 12.72 -9.60 17.19
CA LEU A 198 12.68 -8.18 16.85
C LEU A 198 13.58 -7.86 15.65
N ALA A 199 14.80 -8.42 15.62
CA ALA A 199 15.73 -8.28 14.50
C ALA A 199 15.07 -8.69 13.17
N ARG A 200 14.50 -9.90 13.13
CA ARG A 200 13.79 -10.42 11.94
C ARG A 200 12.58 -9.57 11.54
N LEU A 201 11.90 -8.94 12.49
CA LEU A 201 10.75 -8.08 12.20
C LEU A 201 11.20 -6.74 11.60
N LEU A 202 12.23 -6.12 12.16
CA LEU A 202 12.80 -4.86 11.67
C LEU A 202 13.45 -5.04 10.30
N GLU A 203 14.23 -6.10 10.10
CA GLU A 203 14.86 -6.40 8.81
C GLU A 203 13.81 -6.66 7.74
N ARG A 204 12.79 -7.49 8.03
CA ARG A 204 11.70 -7.70 7.07
C ARG A 204 10.99 -6.40 6.70
N ALA A 205 10.75 -5.53 7.67
CA ALA A 205 10.16 -4.22 7.44
C ALA A 205 11.07 -3.22 6.68
N ARG A 206 12.34 -3.56 6.45
CA ARG A 206 13.31 -2.74 5.72
C ARG A 206 13.74 -3.34 4.39
N VAL A 207 13.69 -4.66 4.27
CA VAL A 207 14.03 -5.41 3.05
C VAL A 207 12.79 -5.54 2.14
N GLN A 208 11.58 -5.42 2.70
CA GLN A 208 10.34 -5.30 1.93
C GLN A 208 9.98 -3.82 1.75
N PRO A 209 9.90 -3.30 0.52
CA PRO A 209 9.27 -2.02 0.25
C PRO A 209 7.87 -2.03 0.84
N TRP A 210 7.45 -0.91 1.42
CA TRP A 210 6.15 -0.76 2.08
C TRP A 210 4.99 -1.16 1.16
N TRP A 211 5.17 -1.05 -0.16
CA TRP A 211 4.17 -1.32 -1.17
C TRP A 211 4.04 -2.80 -1.56
N ARG A 212 5.05 -3.67 -1.41
CA ARG A 212 5.10 -4.97 -2.14
C ARG A 212 3.90 -5.89 -1.87
N ASP A 213 3.37 -5.86 -0.66
CA ASP A 213 2.19 -6.64 -0.25
C ASP A 213 1.01 -5.74 0.17
N ALA A 214 1.07 -4.45 -0.17
CA ALA A 214 0.07 -3.46 0.19
C ALA A 214 -1.29 -3.74 -0.47
N VAL A 215 -2.35 -3.31 0.22
CA VAL A 215 -3.71 -3.25 -0.31
C VAL A 215 -3.99 -1.83 -0.80
N GLY A 216 -4.08 -1.67 -2.11
CA GLY A 216 -4.46 -0.44 -2.78
C GLY A 216 -5.97 -0.32 -2.96
N TYR A 217 -6.49 0.89 -2.93
CA TYR A 217 -7.91 1.21 -3.16
C TYR A 217 -8.03 2.35 -4.18
N GLN A 218 -8.59 2.04 -5.34
CA GLN A 218 -8.85 3.02 -6.39
C GLN A 218 -10.15 3.79 -6.08
N VAL A 219 -10.00 5.11 -5.99
CA VAL A 219 -11.07 6.10 -5.86
C VAL A 219 -11.28 6.80 -7.20
N TYR A 220 -12.42 6.54 -7.83
CA TYR A 220 -12.92 7.33 -8.95
C TYR A 220 -13.58 8.59 -8.40
N LEU A 221 -12.81 9.68 -8.38
CA LEU A 221 -13.08 10.89 -7.62
C LEU A 221 -14.50 11.45 -7.82
N PRO A 222 -15.05 11.57 -9.05
CA PRO A 222 -16.41 12.08 -9.27
C PRO A 222 -17.53 11.33 -8.56
N SER A 223 -17.29 10.10 -8.11
CA SER A 223 -18.34 9.19 -7.61
C SER A 223 -18.03 8.60 -6.25
N PHE A 224 -16.99 9.07 -5.56
CA PHE A 224 -16.64 8.54 -4.24
C PHE A 224 -17.42 9.23 -3.13
N GLY A 225 -17.31 10.55 -2.96
CA GLY A 225 -18.12 11.30 -2.01
C GLY A 225 -18.13 12.78 -2.37
N ASP A 226 -19.28 13.43 -2.22
CA ASP A 226 -19.47 14.86 -2.51
C ASP A 226 -19.67 15.62 -1.20
N SER A 227 -18.70 16.46 -0.85
CA SER A 227 -18.73 17.26 0.37
C SER A 227 -19.41 18.62 0.19
N THR A 228 -19.64 19.03 -1.06
CA THR A 228 -20.21 20.34 -1.42
C THR A 228 -21.71 20.29 -1.69
N GLY A 229 -22.25 19.11 -1.98
CA GLY A 229 -23.65 18.90 -2.38
C GLY A 229 -23.95 19.30 -3.83
N ASN A 230 -22.93 19.46 -4.68
CA ASN A 230 -23.09 19.86 -6.08
C ASN A 230 -23.42 18.66 -7.02
N GLY A 231 -23.38 17.43 -6.50
CA GLY A 231 -23.63 16.21 -7.25
C GLY A 231 -22.39 15.51 -7.79
N TRP A 232 -21.20 16.06 -7.54
CA TRP A 232 -19.92 15.60 -8.07
C TRP A 232 -18.95 15.36 -6.90
N GLY A 233 -18.28 14.21 -6.90
CA GLY A 233 -17.35 13.88 -5.83
C GLY A 233 -16.08 14.74 -5.85
N ASP A 234 -15.53 15.00 -4.67
CA ASP A 234 -14.41 15.93 -4.45
C ASP A 234 -13.42 15.39 -3.39
N LEU A 235 -12.26 16.05 -3.25
CA LEU A 235 -11.21 15.61 -2.33
C LEU A 235 -11.67 15.66 -0.87
N GLY A 236 -12.53 16.63 -0.51
CA GLY A 236 -13.13 16.73 0.82
C GLY A 236 -14.02 15.52 1.14
N GLY A 237 -14.73 15.01 0.14
CA GLY A 237 -15.51 13.77 0.23
C GLY A 237 -14.62 12.55 0.46
N VAL A 238 -13.45 12.48 -0.20
CA VAL A 238 -12.45 11.42 0.08
C VAL A 238 -11.97 11.52 1.53
N THR A 239 -11.59 12.72 1.98
CA THR A 239 -11.14 12.98 3.36
C THR A 239 -12.18 12.51 4.39
N ALA A 240 -13.46 12.78 4.15
CA ALA A 240 -14.56 12.39 5.03
C ALA A 240 -14.73 10.87 5.19
N HIS A 241 -14.20 10.08 4.24
CA HIS A 241 -14.35 8.63 4.21
C HIS A 241 -13.04 7.85 4.45
N LEU A 242 -11.92 8.51 4.77
CA LEU A 242 -10.65 7.84 5.10
C LEU A 242 -10.78 6.81 6.23
N ASP A 243 -11.59 7.10 7.25
CA ASP A 243 -11.81 6.16 8.36
C ASP A 243 -12.44 4.83 7.91
N HIS A 244 -13.24 4.85 6.83
CA HIS A 244 -13.75 3.61 6.23
C HIS A 244 -12.63 2.80 5.59
N LEU A 245 -11.74 3.45 4.84
CA LEU A 245 -10.61 2.79 4.17
C LEU A 245 -9.63 2.20 5.20
N VAL A 246 -9.35 2.92 6.29
CA VAL A 246 -8.55 2.41 7.42
C VAL A 246 -9.18 1.16 8.02
N ARG A 247 -10.49 1.18 8.29
CA ARG A 247 -11.21 0.01 8.86
C ARG A 247 -11.23 -1.18 7.92
N LEU A 248 -11.32 -0.94 6.61
CA LEU A 248 -11.26 -1.98 5.59
C LEU A 248 -9.88 -2.67 5.56
N GLY A 249 -8.82 -1.96 5.94
CA GLY A 249 -7.45 -2.46 5.92
C GLY A 249 -6.67 -2.05 4.66
N VAL A 250 -7.06 -0.93 4.05
CA VAL A 250 -6.32 -0.29 2.95
C VAL A 250 -5.00 0.27 3.47
N ASP A 251 -3.97 0.21 2.64
CA ASP A 251 -2.66 0.81 2.90
C ASP A 251 -2.40 1.99 1.95
N VAL A 252 -2.96 1.97 0.73
CA VAL A 252 -2.76 2.99 -0.31
C VAL A 252 -4.07 3.39 -0.97
N VAL A 253 -4.29 4.69 -1.15
CA VAL A 253 -5.39 5.24 -1.93
C VAL A 253 -4.83 5.74 -3.26
N TRP A 254 -5.38 5.25 -4.38
CA TRP A 254 -5.13 5.81 -5.70
C TRP A 254 -6.30 6.70 -6.10
N LEU A 255 -6.03 7.98 -6.32
CA LEU A 255 -6.99 8.94 -6.84
C LEU A 255 -6.90 8.98 -8.37
N THR A 256 -8.02 8.81 -9.07
CA THR A 256 -8.12 9.18 -10.48
C THR A 256 -7.83 10.68 -10.67
N PRO A 257 -7.58 11.17 -11.91
CA PRO A 257 -7.09 12.53 -12.13
C PRO A 257 -7.89 13.62 -11.40
N PHE A 258 -7.19 14.43 -10.61
CA PHE A 258 -7.73 15.59 -9.88
C PHE A 258 -7.23 16.93 -10.44
N PHE A 259 -6.48 16.91 -11.54
CA PHE A 259 -5.87 18.08 -12.15
C PHE A 259 -6.88 18.95 -12.89
N VAL A 260 -6.52 20.21 -13.14
CA VAL A 260 -7.31 21.11 -13.98
C VAL A 260 -7.56 20.46 -15.34
N SER A 261 -8.83 20.31 -15.71
CA SER A 261 -9.24 19.60 -16.92
C SER A 261 -10.60 20.10 -17.45
N PRO A 262 -10.81 20.16 -18.77
CA PRO A 262 -12.13 20.39 -19.36
C PRO A 262 -13.14 19.26 -19.14
N MET A 263 -12.70 18.10 -18.66
CA MET A 263 -13.49 16.91 -18.32
C MET A 263 -14.18 16.23 -19.50
N ARG A 264 -13.62 16.37 -20.70
CA ARG A 264 -14.09 15.66 -21.89
C ARG A 264 -13.84 14.17 -21.81
N ASP A 265 -12.91 13.73 -20.97
CA ASP A 265 -12.71 12.34 -20.54
C ASP A 265 -12.59 12.26 -19.01
N HIS A 266 -13.44 13.01 -18.31
CA HIS A 266 -13.58 13.01 -16.85
C HIS A 266 -12.26 13.16 -16.06
N GLY A 267 -11.34 13.98 -16.57
CA GLY A 267 -10.09 14.32 -15.89
C GLY A 267 -8.84 13.81 -16.59
N TYR A 268 -8.97 12.87 -17.54
CA TYR A 268 -7.83 12.36 -18.32
C TYR A 268 -7.37 13.34 -19.43
N ASP A 269 -8.19 14.34 -19.77
CA ASP A 269 -7.80 15.47 -20.61
C ASP A 269 -7.25 16.63 -19.74
N ILE A 270 -5.98 16.55 -19.32
CA ILE A 270 -5.37 17.53 -18.38
C ILE A 270 -4.94 18.83 -19.08
N ALA A 271 -5.41 19.98 -18.58
CA ALA A 271 -5.04 21.31 -19.06
C ALA A 271 -3.97 22.02 -18.19
N ASP A 272 -3.76 21.59 -16.95
CA ASP A 272 -2.61 22.00 -16.12
C ASP A 272 -2.12 20.82 -15.26
N LEU A 273 -0.90 20.34 -15.54
CA LEU A 273 -0.30 19.18 -14.86
C LEU A 273 0.18 19.47 -13.43
N ARG A 274 0.19 20.73 -12.98
CA ARG A 274 0.71 21.16 -11.66
C ARG A 274 -0.34 21.87 -10.80
N ALA A 275 -1.61 21.80 -11.19
CA ALA A 275 -2.70 22.41 -10.44
C ALA A 275 -3.86 21.44 -10.21
N VAL A 276 -4.39 21.44 -8.99
CA VAL A 276 -5.63 20.74 -8.63
C VAL A 276 -6.83 21.52 -9.19
N ASP A 277 -7.78 20.82 -9.82
CA ASP A 277 -8.98 21.44 -10.34
C ASP A 277 -9.82 22.06 -9.21
N PRO A 278 -10.25 23.33 -9.31
CA PRO A 278 -11.10 23.96 -8.32
C PRO A 278 -12.41 23.20 -8.03
N ARG A 279 -12.91 22.41 -8.99
CA ARG A 279 -14.10 21.57 -8.79
C ARG A 279 -13.89 20.47 -7.75
N PHE A 280 -12.65 20.09 -7.49
CA PHE A 280 -12.29 19.11 -6.47
C PHE A 280 -11.84 19.73 -5.14
N GLY A 281 -11.91 21.06 -5.01
CA GLY A 281 -11.52 21.81 -3.82
C GLY A 281 -10.17 22.50 -3.90
N GLY A 282 -9.42 22.30 -4.99
CA GLY A 282 -8.11 22.93 -5.20
C GLY A 282 -7.02 22.41 -4.25
N GLU A 283 -5.91 23.13 -4.22
CA GLU A 283 -4.69 22.75 -3.50
C GLU A 283 -4.90 22.53 -1.99
N GLU A 284 -5.72 23.37 -1.34
CA GLU A 284 -6.00 23.27 0.10
C GLU A 284 -6.70 21.95 0.45
N ALA A 285 -7.61 21.47 -0.41
CA ALA A 285 -8.31 20.22 -0.19
C ALA A 285 -7.39 19.00 -0.36
N LEU A 286 -6.41 19.09 -1.27
CA LEU A 286 -5.38 18.06 -1.42
C LEU A 286 -4.46 18.02 -0.20
N ASP A 287 -3.99 19.17 0.29
CA ASP A 287 -3.13 19.23 1.47
C ASP A 287 -3.80 18.62 2.70
N GLU A 288 -5.08 18.96 2.93
CA GLU A 288 -5.86 18.37 4.02
C GLU A 288 -6.03 16.85 3.84
N LEU A 289 -6.31 16.39 2.61
CA LEU A 289 -6.43 14.95 2.33
C LEU A 289 -5.12 14.21 2.64
N LEU A 290 -3.99 14.73 2.20
CA LEU A 290 -2.68 14.13 2.41
C LEU A 290 -2.34 14.06 3.90
N ASP A 291 -2.48 15.17 4.62
CA ASP A 291 -2.20 15.23 6.05
C ASP A 291 -3.13 14.26 6.84
N GLN A 292 -4.42 14.22 6.53
CA GLN A 292 -5.36 13.31 7.18
C GLN A 292 -5.10 11.83 6.84
N ALA A 293 -4.70 11.52 5.61
CA ALA A 293 -4.33 10.18 5.17
C ALA A 293 -3.05 9.71 5.88
N HIS A 294 -2.00 10.53 5.87
CA HIS A 294 -0.71 10.22 6.49
C HIS A 294 -0.83 10.05 8.02
N ARG A 295 -1.63 10.89 8.70
CA ARG A 295 -1.94 10.73 10.14
C ARG A 295 -2.62 9.40 10.47
N ARG A 296 -3.24 8.75 9.49
CA ARG A 296 -3.87 7.42 9.59
C ARG A 296 -2.99 6.29 9.08
N GLY A 297 -1.77 6.59 8.62
CA GLY A 297 -0.85 5.62 8.02
C GLY A 297 -1.25 5.17 6.61
N LEU A 298 -2.13 5.90 5.92
CA LEU A 298 -2.45 5.66 4.52
C LEU A 298 -1.45 6.40 3.62
N ARG A 299 -1.14 5.81 2.48
CA ARG A 299 -0.40 6.44 1.38
C ARG A 299 -1.35 6.92 0.30
N VAL A 300 -1.01 7.96 -0.45
CA VAL A 300 -1.85 8.54 -1.50
C VAL A 300 -1.08 8.64 -2.82
N LEU A 301 -1.61 8.00 -3.86
CA LEU A 301 -1.14 8.12 -5.23
C LEU A 301 -2.05 9.03 -6.04
N GLY A 302 -1.45 9.86 -6.90
CA GLY A 302 -2.18 10.49 -8.01
C GLY A 302 -2.24 9.60 -9.24
N ASP A 303 -2.98 10.04 -10.25
CA ASP A 303 -2.87 9.51 -11.61
C ASP A 303 -1.90 10.37 -12.41
N LEU A 304 -0.98 9.78 -13.16
CA LEU A 304 -0.05 10.49 -14.03
C LEU A 304 -0.47 10.27 -15.48
N VAL A 305 -1.12 11.28 -16.06
CA VAL A 305 -1.56 11.26 -17.47
C VAL A 305 -0.62 12.13 -18.30
N VAL A 306 0.35 11.48 -18.92
CA VAL A 306 1.43 12.17 -19.67
C VAL A 306 1.72 11.52 -21.02
N ASN A 307 0.88 10.60 -21.50
CA ASN A 307 0.89 10.24 -22.92
C ASN A 307 0.37 11.39 -23.80
N HIS A 308 -0.62 12.13 -23.28
CA HIS A 308 -1.27 13.26 -23.93
C HIS A 308 -1.57 14.36 -22.89
N THR A 309 -1.93 15.54 -23.39
CA THR A 309 -2.58 16.61 -22.58
C THR A 309 -3.96 16.88 -23.16
N SER A 310 -4.73 17.79 -22.55
CA SER A 310 -5.87 18.43 -23.23
C SER A 310 -5.39 19.32 -24.39
N ASP A 311 -6.22 19.49 -25.41
CA ASP A 311 -6.12 20.54 -26.42
C ASP A 311 -6.24 21.97 -25.85
N ALA A 312 -6.77 22.12 -24.64
CA ALA A 312 -6.78 23.37 -23.89
C ALA A 312 -5.48 23.62 -23.11
N HIS A 313 -4.55 22.65 -23.06
CA HIS A 313 -3.28 22.80 -22.37
C HIS A 313 -2.45 23.93 -23.04
N PRO A 314 -1.83 24.85 -22.26
CA PRO A 314 -1.05 25.96 -22.82
C PRO A 314 0.02 25.53 -23.84
N TRP A 315 0.66 24.38 -23.61
CA TRP A 315 1.61 23.80 -24.56
C TRP A 315 0.97 23.51 -25.92
N PHE A 316 -0.21 22.88 -25.97
CA PHE A 316 -0.87 22.56 -27.24
C PHE A 316 -1.38 23.81 -27.93
N VAL A 317 -1.97 24.75 -27.18
CA VAL A 317 -2.44 26.03 -27.72
C VAL A 317 -1.28 26.78 -28.39
N ALA A 318 -0.12 26.84 -27.73
CA ALA A 318 1.08 27.45 -28.30
C ALA A 318 1.58 26.69 -29.55
N ALA A 319 1.72 25.36 -29.44
CA ALA A 319 2.17 24.48 -30.52
C ALA A 319 1.27 24.56 -31.77
N ALA A 320 -0.04 24.67 -31.58
CA ALA A 320 -1.03 24.78 -32.66
C ALA A 320 -1.05 26.18 -33.31
N SER A 321 -0.64 27.21 -32.56
CA SER A 321 -0.67 28.60 -33.05
C SER A 321 0.40 28.91 -34.10
N SER A 322 1.56 28.25 -34.06
CA SER A 322 2.67 28.47 -34.99
C SER A 322 3.57 27.24 -35.12
N ARG A 323 4.09 26.99 -36.32
CA ARG A 323 5.12 25.97 -36.59
C ARG A 323 6.49 26.34 -35.97
N ASP A 324 6.71 27.60 -35.63
CA ASP A 324 7.96 28.10 -35.05
C ASP A 324 7.91 28.25 -33.53
N ASP A 325 6.77 27.94 -32.89
CA ASP A 325 6.66 28.01 -31.42
C ASP A 325 7.59 26.98 -30.75
N PRO A 326 8.26 27.30 -29.63
CA PRO A 326 9.11 26.35 -28.91
C PRO A 326 8.40 25.06 -28.48
N HIS A 327 7.08 25.11 -28.25
CA HIS A 327 6.27 23.95 -27.89
C HIS A 327 5.78 23.18 -29.12
N ARG A 328 6.07 23.61 -30.36
CA ARG A 328 5.61 22.91 -31.57
C ARG A 328 5.95 21.43 -31.52
N ASP A 329 7.19 21.11 -31.16
CA ASP A 329 7.71 19.75 -31.07
C ASP A 329 7.40 19.06 -29.73
N PHE A 330 6.55 19.65 -28.87
CA PHE A 330 5.99 18.92 -27.73
C PHE A 330 4.90 17.94 -28.17
N TYR A 331 4.35 18.09 -29.38
CA TYR A 331 3.31 17.24 -29.94
C TYR A 331 3.73 16.71 -31.30
N ILE A 332 3.03 15.68 -31.77
CA ILE A 332 3.37 14.99 -33.01
C ILE A 332 2.52 15.54 -34.16
N TRP A 333 3.16 16.30 -35.05
CA TRP A 333 2.54 16.92 -36.22
C TRP A 333 3.01 16.30 -37.53
N ARG A 334 2.11 16.10 -38.50
CA ARG A 334 2.46 15.63 -39.85
C ARG A 334 1.67 16.34 -40.93
N ASP A 335 2.30 16.57 -42.07
CA ASP A 335 1.60 17.04 -43.26
C ASP A 335 0.61 15.95 -43.74
N PRO A 336 -0.49 16.33 -44.42
CA PRO A 336 -1.40 15.38 -45.03
C PRO A 336 -0.70 14.41 -45.98
N ALA A 337 -1.25 13.20 -46.10
CA ALA A 337 -0.85 12.27 -47.15
C ALA A 337 -1.14 12.88 -48.56
N PRO A 338 -0.57 12.32 -49.65
CA PRO A 338 -0.76 12.89 -51.00
C PRO A 338 -2.22 13.02 -51.46
N ASP A 339 -3.14 12.25 -50.89
CA ASP A 339 -4.58 12.32 -51.14
C ASP A 339 -5.32 13.32 -50.24
N GLY A 340 -4.59 14.01 -49.36
CA GLY A 340 -5.11 14.95 -48.37
C GLY A 340 -5.60 14.29 -47.07
N GLY A 341 -5.50 12.96 -46.94
CA GLY A 341 -5.92 12.21 -45.76
C GLY A 341 -4.88 12.17 -44.63
N PRO A 342 -5.17 11.44 -43.55
CA PRO A 342 -4.23 11.16 -42.47
C PRO A 342 -2.89 10.61 -42.97
N PRO A 343 -1.77 10.87 -42.27
CA PRO A 343 -0.43 10.50 -42.70
C PRO A 343 -0.16 8.98 -42.69
N ASN A 344 -0.93 8.21 -41.91
CA ASN A 344 -0.88 6.76 -41.84
C ASN A 344 -2.25 6.21 -41.39
N ASN A 345 -2.37 4.89 -41.29
CA ASN A 345 -3.63 4.21 -40.99
C ASN A 345 -3.98 4.11 -39.49
N TRP A 346 -3.25 4.72 -38.57
CA TRP A 346 -3.46 4.52 -37.13
C TRP A 346 -4.86 4.95 -36.66
N LEU A 347 -5.40 4.20 -35.69
CA LEU A 347 -6.77 4.36 -35.19
C LEU A 347 -6.81 4.82 -33.74
N SER A 348 -7.80 5.65 -33.42
CA SER A 348 -8.10 6.06 -32.05
C SER A 348 -8.79 4.93 -31.28
N HIS A 349 -8.48 4.82 -29.98
CA HIS A 349 -9.13 3.91 -29.04
C HIS A 349 -10.66 4.11 -28.99
N PHE A 350 -11.11 5.34 -29.24
CA PHE A 350 -12.51 5.74 -29.20
C PHE A 350 -13.16 5.82 -30.60
N GLY A 351 -12.46 5.32 -31.61
CA GLY A 351 -12.97 5.18 -32.98
C GLY A 351 -12.50 6.27 -33.94
N GLY A 352 -12.42 5.92 -35.23
CA GLY A 352 -11.92 6.77 -36.30
C GLY A 352 -10.40 6.93 -36.31
N PRO A 353 -9.86 7.78 -37.23
CA PRO A 353 -8.43 8.00 -37.35
C PRO A 353 -7.81 8.59 -36.09
N ALA A 354 -6.59 8.20 -35.76
CA ALA A 354 -5.79 8.79 -34.67
C ALA A 354 -5.24 10.20 -35.02
N TRP A 355 -5.70 10.80 -36.11
CA TRP A 355 -5.16 12.05 -36.64
C TRP A 355 -6.27 13.04 -36.93
N THR A 356 -6.17 14.23 -36.34
CA THR A 356 -7.10 15.33 -36.60
C THR A 356 -6.36 16.46 -37.31
N LEU A 357 -6.94 16.97 -38.41
CA LEU A 357 -6.40 18.12 -39.14
C LEU A 357 -6.61 19.38 -38.30
N SER A 358 -5.55 20.15 -38.05
CA SER A 358 -5.63 21.34 -37.19
C SER A 358 -6.66 22.36 -37.71
N PRO A 359 -7.63 22.80 -36.87
CA PRO A 359 -8.68 23.75 -37.27
C PRO A 359 -8.16 25.12 -37.71
N ALA A 360 -6.99 25.55 -37.23
CA ALA A 360 -6.38 26.84 -37.56
C ALA A 360 -6.14 27.04 -39.07
N THR A 361 -6.27 25.97 -39.85
CA THR A 361 -5.82 25.88 -41.23
C THR A 361 -6.78 25.09 -42.13
N GLY A 362 -8.06 24.96 -41.79
CA GLY A 362 -9.03 24.15 -42.58
C GLY A 362 -9.21 24.55 -44.06
N GLN A 363 -8.59 25.65 -44.51
CA GLN A 363 -8.47 26.06 -45.92
C GLN A 363 -7.03 26.47 -46.32
N ASP A 364 -6.07 26.30 -45.43
CA ASP A 364 -4.67 26.64 -45.63
C ASP A 364 -3.91 25.39 -46.11
N PRO A 365 -3.24 25.43 -47.29
CA PRO A 365 -2.45 24.31 -47.81
C PRO A 365 -1.27 23.90 -46.90
N THR A 366 -1.00 24.65 -45.82
CA THR A 366 0.00 24.34 -44.79
C THR A 366 -0.60 23.72 -43.52
N ALA A 367 -1.87 23.28 -43.54
CA ALA A 367 -2.46 22.54 -42.44
C ALA A 367 -1.67 21.26 -42.14
N GLN A 368 -1.54 20.92 -40.85
CA GLN A 368 -0.98 19.63 -40.40
C GLN A 368 -2.00 18.87 -39.57
N TYR A 369 -1.92 17.55 -39.67
CA TYR A 369 -2.52 16.64 -38.71
C TYR A 369 -1.71 16.64 -37.42
N TYR A 370 -2.40 16.51 -36.28
CA TYR A 370 -1.78 16.15 -35.01
C TYR A 370 -2.27 14.77 -34.55
N LEU A 371 -1.40 14.03 -33.88
CA LEU A 371 -1.71 12.70 -33.34
C LEU A 371 -2.53 12.79 -32.06
N HIS A 372 -3.52 11.91 -31.93
CA HIS A 372 -4.23 11.61 -30.69
C HIS A 372 -4.62 10.12 -30.67
N LEU A 373 -4.11 9.34 -29.72
CA LEU A 373 -4.49 7.92 -29.60
C LEU A 373 -5.88 7.71 -28.97
N PHE A 374 -6.43 8.77 -28.37
CA PHE A 374 -7.75 8.80 -27.74
C PHE A 374 -8.62 9.85 -28.43
N ARG A 375 -9.20 10.80 -27.70
CA ARG A 375 -10.01 11.85 -28.28
C ARG A 375 -9.18 12.87 -29.08
N PRO A 376 -9.74 13.54 -30.11
CA PRO A 376 -9.10 14.71 -30.73
C PRO A 376 -8.71 15.80 -29.73
N GLU A 377 -9.42 15.89 -28.61
CA GLU A 377 -9.14 16.82 -27.52
C GLU A 377 -8.02 16.35 -26.58
N GLN A 378 -7.40 15.19 -26.85
CA GLN A 378 -6.28 14.59 -26.13
C GLN A 378 -5.05 14.43 -27.05
N PRO A 379 -4.42 15.53 -27.52
CA PRO A 379 -3.24 15.46 -28.37
C PRO A 379 -2.05 14.79 -27.66
N ASP A 380 -1.45 13.81 -28.33
CA ASP A 380 -0.34 13.01 -27.80
C ASP A 380 0.98 13.82 -27.77
N LEU A 381 1.70 13.70 -26.65
CA LEU A 381 3.00 14.31 -26.45
C LEU A 381 4.09 13.57 -27.25
N ASN A 382 5.03 14.31 -27.80
CA ASN A 382 6.21 13.78 -28.46
C ASN A 382 7.30 13.44 -27.43
N TRP A 383 7.27 12.24 -26.88
CA TRP A 383 8.26 11.76 -25.92
C TRP A 383 9.69 11.60 -26.45
N ARG A 384 9.91 11.73 -27.76
CA ARG A 384 11.27 11.81 -28.32
C ARG A 384 11.91 13.17 -28.12
N ASN A 385 11.13 14.20 -27.77
CA ASN A 385 11.65 15.51 -27.41
C ASN A 385 12.14 15.50 -25.95
N PRO A 386 13.45 15.73 -25.68
CA PRO A 386 13.98 15.71 -24.32
C PRO A 386 13.41 16.83 -23.42
N ALA A 387 12.86 17.90 -23.99
CA ALA A 387 12.20 18.95 -23.23
C ALA A 387 10.90 18.46 -22.57
N VAL A 388 10.12 17.61 -23.26
CA VAL A 388 8.93 16.96 -22.68
C VAL A 388 9.32 16.11 -21.47
N ALA A 389 10.38 15.29 -21.61
CA ALA A 389 10.88 14.48 -20.50
C ALA A 389 11.41 15.31 -19.32
N ALA A 390 11.97 16.50 -19.56
CA ALA A 390 12.39 17.41 -18.49
C ALA A 390 11.20 18.06 -17.78
N GLU A 391 10.16 18.46 -18.52
CA GLU A 391 8.95 19.04 -17.93
C GLU A 391 8.19 18.04 -17.06
N VAL A 392 8.07 16.79 -17.50
CA VAL A 392 7.39 15.73 -16.73
C VAL A 392 8.18 15.33 -15.49
N ASP A 393 9.52 15.30 -15.53
CA ASP A 393 10.31 15.15 -14.30
C ASP A 393 10.01 16.24 -13.28
N ALA A 394 9.87 17.50 -13.73
CA ALA A 394 9.52 18.61 -12.86
C ALA A 394 8.08 18.52 -12.34
N VAL A 395 7.14 17.91 -13.08
CA VAL A 395 5.79 17.57 -12.58
C VAL A 395 5.88 16.54 -11.46
N LEU A 396 6.64 15.45 -11.64
CA LEU A 396 6.84 14.44 -10.60
C LEU A 396 7.45 15.04 -9.33
N GLU A 397 8.52 15.82 -9.47
CA GLU A 397 9.17 16.49 -8.33
C GLU A 397 8.25 17.45 -7.61
N HIS A 398 7.43 18.21 -8.35
CA HIS A 398 6.44 19.13 -7.77
C HIS A 398 5.47 18.40 -6.84
N TRP A 399 4.91 17.28 -7.29
CA TRP A 399 3.91 16.54 -6.52
C TRP A 399 4.50 15.70 -5.39
N PHE A 400 5.68 15.11 -5.58
CA PHE A 400 6.38 14.42 -4.50
C PHE A 400 6.81 15.40 -3.40
N ALA A 401 7.28 16.60 -3.76
CA ALA A 401 7.58 17.65 -2.78
C ALA A 401 6.35 18.12 -1.99
N ARG A 402 5.15 18.00 -2.58
CA ARG A 402 3.87 18.28 -1.90
C ARG A 402 3.38 17.15 -1.00
N GLY A 403 3.96 15.95 -1.13
CA GLY A 403 3.65 14.79 -0.26
C GLY A 403 2.83 13.67 -0.91
N LEU A 404 2.66 13.66 -2.24
CA LEU A 404 2.16 12.42 -2.88
C LEU A 404 3.16 11.29 -2.69
N ASP A 405 2.64 10.11 -2.37
CA ASP A 405 3.44 8.90 -2.13
C ASP A 405 3.70 8.09 -3.41
N GLY A 406 3.37 8.65 -4.58
CA GLY A 406 3.54 7.99 -5.87
C GLY A 406 2.46 8.31 -6.90
N PHE A 407 2.51 7.54 -7.99
CA PHE A 407 1.57 7.65 -9.10
C PHE A 407 1.17 6.28 -9.65
N ARG A 408 -0.11 6.16 -10.01
CA ARG A 408 -0.53 5.26 -11.09
C ARG A 408 -0.24 5.96 -12.41
N ILE A 409 0.42 5.29 -13.34
CA ILE A 409 0.79 5.86 -14.64
C ILE A 409 -0.22 5.38 -15.67
N ASP A 410 -0.99 6.33 -16.20
CA ASP A 410 -1.93 6.09 -17.29
C ASP A 410 -1.19 5.66 -18.55
N THR A 411 -1.73 4.64 -19.23
CA THR A 411 -1.27 4.20 -20.55
C THR A 411 0.26 4.10 -20.65
N ALA A 412 0.88 3.50 -19.63
CA ALA A 412 2.32 3.61 -19.37
C ALA A 412 3.20 3.07 -20.51
N ALA A 413 2.65 2.21 -21.38
CA ALA A 413 3.33 1.67 -22.54
C ALA A 413 3.13 2.48 -23.85
N TYR A 414 2.30 3.53 -23.83
CA TYR A 414 1.87 4.24 -25.05
C TYR A 414 2.76 5.44 -25.37
N LEU A 415 3.55 5.91 -24.40
CA LEU A 415 4.28 7.18 -24.45
C LEU A 415 5.07 7.39 -25.74
N VAL A 416 5.79 6.38 -26.20
CA VAL A 416 6.68 6.47 -27.36
C VAL A 416 6.04 5.86 -28.60
N LYS A 417 6.14 6.59 -29.72
CA LYS A 417 5.69 6.18 -31.05
C LYS A 417 6.88 5.79 -31.93
N HIS A 418 6.67 4.92 -32.92
CA HIS A 418 7.71 4.56 -33.89
C HIS A 418 8.17 5.82 -34.65
N PRO A 419 9.48 6.09 -34.80
CA PRO A 419 9.95 7.38 -35.33
C PRO A 419 9.47 7.66 -36.77
N ASP A 420 9.38 6.60 -37.58
CA ASP A 420 8.95 6.70 -38.98
C ASP A 420 7.44 6.68 -39.17
N LEU A 421 6.66 6.47 -38.09
CA LEU A 421 5.20 6.38 -38.09
C LEU A 421 4.59 5.51 -39.22
N PRO A 422 5.09 4.28 -39.47
CA PRO A 422 4.56 3.43 -40.54
C PRO A 422 3.13 2.95 -40.22
N ASP A 423 2.41 2.52 -41.26
CA ASP A 423 1.10 1.87 -41.11
C ASP A 423 1.19 0.63 -40.20
N ASN A 424 0.20 0.45 -39.33
CA ASN A 424 0.00 -0.78 -38.59
C ASN A 424 -0.54 -1.87 -39.53
N PRO A 425 -0.07 -3.13 -39.41
CA PRO A 425 -0.67 -4.25 -40.13
C PRO A 425 -2.08 -4.54 -39.63
N GLU A 426 -2.88 -5.19 -40.47
CA GLU A 426 -4.17 -5.76 -40.05
C GLU A 426 -3.93 -6.91 -39.06
N ALA A 427 -4.73 -6.98 -38.00
CA ALA A 427 -4.69 -8.07 -37.04
C ALA A 427 -5.23 -9.35 -37.68
N GLU A 428 -4.40 -10.40 -37.74
CA GLU A 428 -4.85 -11.73 -38.19
C GLU A 428 -5.98 -12.29 -37.32
N ARG A 429 -5.99 -11.91 -36.03
CA ARG A 429 -7.01 -12.28 -35.05
C ARG A 429 -7.31 -11.09 -34.13
N PRO A 430 -8.37 -10.31 -34.40
CA PRO A 430 -8.77 -9.20 -33.54
C PRO A 430 -8.98 -9.65 -32.09
N LEU A 431 -8.39 -8.91 -31.15
CA LEU A 431 -8.52 -9.19 -29.73
C LEU A 431 -9.93 -8.82 -29.24
N ALA A 432 -10.63 -9.74 -28.57
CA ALA A 432 -11.95 -9.49 -27.97
C ALA A 432 -11.83 -8.76 -26.62
N VAL A 433 -11.19 -7.60 -26.61
CA VAL A 433 -10.88 -6.79 -25.41
C VAL A 433 -11.93 -5.71 -25.24
N ALA A 434 -12.62 -5.63 -24.10
CA ALA A 434 -13.57 -4.52 -23.83
C ALA A 434 -12.85 -3.16 -23.69
N GLY A 435 -13.60 -2.04 -23.65
CA GLY A 435 -13.03 -0.72 -23.37
C GLY A 435 -12.29 -0.04 -24.53
N VAL A 436 -12.42 -0.57 -25.74
CA VAL A 436 -11.96 0.02 -27.02
C VAL A 436 -13.00 -0.24 -28.10
N THR A 437 -12.90 0.41 -29.26
CA THR A 437 -13.83 0.17 -30.38
C THR A 437 -13.52 -1.12 -31.17
N GLU A 438 -14.51 -1.65 -31.88
CA GLU A 438 -14.30 -2.78 -32.80
C GLU A 438 -13.31 -2.44 -33.93
N GLU A 439 -13.33 -1.18 -34.38
CA GLU A 439 -12.44 -0.68 -35.42
C GLU A 439 -10.97 -0.76 -34.98
N TRP A 440 -10.66 -0.28 -33.77
CA TRP A 440 -9.30 -0.29 -33.23
C TRP A 440 -8.72 -1.71 -33.21
N ARG A 441 -9.49 -2.70 -32.73
CA ARG A 441 -9.06 -4.11 -32.61
C ARG A 441 -8.65 -4.77 -33.94
N ARG A 442 -8.94 -4.14 -35.10
CA ARG A 442 -8.58 -4.66 -36.42
C ARG A 442 -7.10 -4.45 -36.77
N GLN A 443 -6.34 -3.72 -35.96
CA GLN A 443 -4.92 -3.49 -36.18
C GLN A 443 -4.06 -4.29 -35.21
N GLU A 444 -2.92 -4.76 -35.70
CA GLU A 444 -1.81 -5.16 -34.84
C GLU A 444 -1.04 -3.88 -34.49
N HIS A 445 -1.29 -3.35 -33.29
CA HIS A 445 -0.77 -2.08 -32.78
C HIS A 445 0.75 -2.12 -32.50
N ARG A 446 1.53 -2.24 -33.58
CA ARG A 446 2.97 -2.52 -33.55
C ARG A 446 3.82 -1.25 -33.51
N TYR A 447 3.32 -0.15 -34.06
CA TYR A 447 4.12 1.06 -34.30
C TYR A 447 3.62 2.29 -33.54
N ASP A 448 2.37 2.26 -33.07
CA ASP A 448 1.70 3.33 -32.33
C ASP A 448 1.82 3.20 -30.80
N ILE A 449 2.07 2.00 -30.27
CA ILE A 449 2.25 1.75 -28.82
C ILE A 449 3.36 0.71 -28.57
N HIS A 450 3.67 0.43 -27.30
CA HIS A 450 4.62 -0.61 -26.86
C HIS A 450 6.03 -0.49 -27.46
N GLN A 451 6.47 0.73 -27.80
CA GLN A 451 7.82 0.93 -28.32
C GLN A 451 8.87 0.70 -27.22
N PRO A 452 9.98 0.00 -27.50
CA PRO A 452 10.93 -0.44 -26.49
C PRO A 452 11.61 0.71 -25.73
N ASP A 453 11.74 1.88 -26.38
CA ASP A 453 12.31 3.10 -25.82
C ASP A 453 11.57 3.57 -24.54
N VAL A 454 10.30 3.16 -24.34
CA VAL A 454 9.49 3.53 -23.18
C VAL A 454 10.13 3.12 -21.85
N HIS A 455 10.90 2.03 -21.84
CA HIS A 455 11.55 1.54 -20.63
C HIS A 455 12.59 2.53 -20.09
N ALA A 456 13.28 3.27 -20.96
CA ALA A 456 14.24 4.29 -20.52
C ALA A 456 13.53 5.46 -19.80
N ILE A 457 12.28 5.76 -20.16
CA ILE A 457 11.44 6.75 -19.49
C ILE A 457 11.04 6.23 -18.10
N HIS A 458 10.62 4.96 -18.00
CA HIS A 458 10.29 4.33 -16.71
C HIS A 458 11.50 4.27 -15.77
N GLU A 459 12.69 3.95 -16.29
CA GLU A 459 13.94 3.96 -15.53
C GLU A 459 14.32 5.37 -15.04
N ARG A 460 14.02 6.39 -15.84
CA ARG A 460 14.18 7.80 -15.45
C ARG A 460 13.24 8.17 -14.32
N TRP A 461 11.94 7.86 -14.44
CA TRP A 461 10.96 8.14 -13.39
C TRP A 461 11.23 7.36 -12.12
N ARG A 462 11.72 6.12 -12.23
CA ARG A 462 12.11 5.31 -11.08
C ARG A 462 13.16 6.03 -10.22
N ARG A 463 14.20 6.60 -10.83
CA ARG A 463 15.22 7.40 -10.11
C ARG A 463 14.65 8.65 -9.44
N VAL A 464 13.57 9.23 -9.96
CA VAL A 464 12.88 10.34 -9.30
C VAL A 464 12.13 9.81 -8.08
N ALA A 465 11.30 8.77 -8.25
CA ALA A 465 10.48 8.19 -7.21
C ALA A 465 11.29 7.59 -6.04
N ASP A 466 12.43 6.95 -6.31
CA ASP A 466 13.32 6.37 -5.28
C ASP A 466 13.84 7.41 -4.28
N ARG A 467 14.02 8.66 -4.71
CA ARG A 467 14.46 9.76 -3.82
C ARG A 467 13.39 10.19 -2.81
N HIS A 468 12.14 9.79 -3.05
CA HIS A 468 10.98 10.18 -2.26
C HIS A 468 10.26 8.99 -1.59
N ASP A 469 10.83 7.77 -1.67
CA ASP A 469 10.17 6.53 -1.22
C ASP A 469 8.77 6.34 -1.86
N ALA A 470 8.63 6.83 -3.10
CA ALA A 470 7.36 6.92 -3.81
C ALA A 470 7.10 5.70 -4.73
N LEU A 471 5.86 5.25 -4.80
CA LEU A 471 5.44 4.09 -5.59
C LEU A 471 5.02 4.48 -7.01
N LEU A 472 5.41 3.69 -8.01
CA LEU A 472 4.99 3.87 -9.42
C LEU A 472 4.32 2.58 -9.90
N VAL A 473 3.04 2.68 -10.25
CA VAL A 473 2.23 1.55 -10.74
C VAL A 473 1.81 1.81 -12.17
N GLY A 474 2.25 0.99 -13.13
CA GLY A 474 1.87 1.12 -14.53
C GLY A 474 0.48 0.56 -14.81
N GLU A 475 -0.31 1.28 -15.59
CA GLU A 475 -1.28 0.64 -16.46
C GLU A 475 -0.60 0.23 -17.76
N VAL A 476 -0.39 -1.07 -17.94
CA VAL A 476 0.13 -1.65 -19.17
C VAL A 476 -0.82 -2.76 -19.59
N TYR A 477 -1.48 -2.56 -20.73
CA TYR A 477 -2.41 -3.55 -21.26
C TYR A 477 -1.66 -4.61 -22.09
N GLU A 478 -1.03 -5.55 -21.39
CA GLU A 478 -0.30 -6.68 -21.98
C GLU A 478 -0.78 -7.97 -21.30
N LEU A 479 -1.29 -8.92 -22.09
CA LEU A 479 -1.88 -10.17 -21.61
C LEU A 479 -0.89 -11.36 -21.65
N ASP A 480 0.33 -11.15 -22.14
CA ASP A 480 1.46 -12.02 -21.84
C ASP A 480 2.15 -11.53 -20.55
N PRO A 481 2.04 -12.27 -19.43
CA PRO A 481 2.62 -11.83 -18.16
C PRO A 481 4.16 -11.76 -18.19
N VAL A 482 4.84 -12.52 -19.07
CA VAL A 482 6.30 -12.44 -19.23
C VAL A 482 6.68 -11.17 -19.98
N ALA A 483 5.89 -10.75 -20.97
CA ALA A 483 6.07 -9.46 -21.64
C ALA A 483 5.77 -8.29 -20.69
N LEU A 484 4.69 -8.38 -19.91
CA LEU A 484 4.33 -7.39 -18.90
C LEU A 484 5.42 -7.24 -17.81
N ALA A 485 6.02 -8.35 -17.37
CA ALA A 485 7.10 -8.34 -16.38
C ALA A 485 8.33 -7.51 -16.81
N ARG A 486 8.49 -7.20 -18.11
CA ARG A 486 9.56 -6.32 -18.60
C ARG A 486 9.38 -4.86 -18.18
N TYR A 487 8.18 -4.44 -17.79
CA TYR A 487 7.90 -3.07 -17.37
C TYR A 487 8.22 -2.80 -15.90
N VAL A 488 8.39 -3.86 -15.10
CA VAL A 488 8.60 -3.77 -13.65
C VAL A 488 9.97 -4.30 -13.25
N GLY A 489 10.44 -3.92 -12.06
CA GLY A 489 11.68 -4.47 -11.49
C GLY A 489 12.48 -3.45 -10.70
N ALA A 490 13.73 -3.78 -10.36
CA ALA A 490 14.56 -2.96 -9.47
C ALA A 490 14.86 -1.55 -10.00
N GLU A 491 14.98 -1.38 -11.32
CA GLU A 491 15.31 -0.09 -11.96
C GLU A 491 14.16 0.48 -12.80
N ARG A 492 13.01 -0.21 -12.87
CA ARG A 492 11.85 0.17 -13.70
C ARG A 492 10.66 0.56 -12.82
N LEU A 493 9.44 0.45 -13.35
CA LEU A 493 8.24 0.66 -12.52
C LEU A 493 8.27 -0.31 -11.33
N HIS A 494 7.73 0.15 -10.21
CA HIS A 494 7.66 -0.69 -9.00
C HIS A 494 6.66 -1.84 -9.20
N SER A 495 5.54 -1.55 -9.86
CA SER A 495 4.48 -2.51 -10.13
C SER A 495 3.75 -2.18 -11.42
N SER A 496 2.94 -3.13 -11.91
CA SER A 496 2.02 -2.93 -13.03
C SER A 496 0.78 -3.78 -12.83
N PHE A 497 -0.37 -3.25 -13.22
CA PHE A 497 -1.64 -3.99 -13.16
C PHE A 497 -1.65 -5.19 -14.10
N TRP A 498 -2.05 -6.35 -13.56
CA TRP A 498 -2.31 -7.55 -14.32
C TRP A 498 -3.80 -7.67 -14.65
N PHE A 499 -4.16 -7.39 -15.90
CA PHE A 499 -5.55 -7.41 -16.37
C PHE A 499 -6.07 -8.81 -16.72
N GLY A 500 -5.29 -9.87 -16.55
CA GLY A 500 -5.72 -11.22 -16.91
C GLY A 500 -7.03 -11.64 -16.21
N LEU A 501 -7.21 -11.31 -14.93
CA LEU A 501 -8.46 -11.62 -14.22
C LEU A 501 -9.67 -10.84 -14.76
N VAL A 502 -9.44 -9.63 -15.26
CA VAL A 502 -10.49 -8.82 -15.91
C VAL A 502 -10.90 -9.50 -17.22
N GLU A 503 -9.92 -9.82 -18.07
CA GLU A 503 -10.15 -10.34 -19.42
C GLU A 503 -10.54 -11.81 -19.47
N SER A 504 -10.31 -12.56 -18.40
CA SER A 504 -10.73 -13.96 -18.29
C SER A 504 -12.24 -14.13 -18.33
N GLY A 505 -13.02 -13.15 -17.87
CA GLY A 505 -14.40 -13.39 -17.45
C GLY A 505 -14.46 -14.46 -16.33
N TRP A 506 -15.60 -15.12 -16.15
CA TRP A 506 -15.66 -16.31 -15.27
C TRP A 506 -15.44 -17.59 -16.08
N ASP A 507 -14.18 -17.93 -16.28
CA ASP A 507 -13.74 -19.21 -16.84
C ASP A 507 -12.68 -19.80 -15.88
N PRO A 508 -13.02 -20.85 -15.11
CA PRO A 508 -12.12 -21.45 -14.14
C PRO A 508 -10.76 -21.87 -14.70
N GLU A 509 -10.70 -22.41 -15.92
CA GLU A 509 -9.45 -22.87 -16.53
C GLU A 509 -8.58 -21.69 -16.95
N ARG A 510 -9.20 -20.68 -17.57
CA ARG A 510 -8.50 -19.45 -17.97
C ARG A 510 -8.00 -18.65 -16.77
N ILE A 511 -8.83 -18.49 -15.74
CA ILE A 511 -8.47 -17.84 -14.47
C ILE A 511 -7.25 -18.54 -13.85
N THR A 512 -7.33 -19.86 -13.71
CA THR A 512 -6.27 -20.73 -13.16
C THR A 512 -4.96 -20.55 -13.92
N THR A 513 -5.02 -20.54 -15.25
CA THR A 513 -3.87 -20.31 -16.13
C THR A 513 -3.26 -18.92 -15.93
N MET A 514 -4.10 -17.88 -15.87
CA MET A 514 -3.63 -16.50 -15.72
C MET A 514 -3.07 -16.20 -14.34
N LEU A 515 -3.61 -16.81 -13.28
CA LEU A 515 -3.05 -16.73 -11.93
C LEU A 515 -1.65 -17.35 -11.87
N ASP A 516 -1.50 -18.56 -12.43
CA ASP A 516 -0.21 -19.26 -12.44
C ASP A 516 0.85 -18.50 -13.24
N ALA A 517 0.48 -18.07 -14.45
CA ALA A 517 1.42 -17.43 -15.36
C ALA A 517 1.90 -16.08 -14.79
N ALA A 518 1.01 -15.27 -14.22
CA ALA A 518 1.39 -13.99 -13.60
C ALA A 518 2.23 -14.19 -12.34
N ALA A 519 1.82 -15.10 -11.43
CA ALA A 519 2.57 -15.36 -10.20
C ALA A 519 3.97 -15.93 -10.46
N ALA A 520 4.15 -16.66 -11.57
CA ALA A 520 5.46 -17.16 -12.01
C ALA A 520 6.30 -16.11 -12.74
N ALA A 521 5.68 -15.14 -13.42
CA ALA A 521 6.37 -14.15 -14.24
C ALA A 521 7.09 -13.09 -13.39
N SER A 522 6.41 -12.52 -12.39
CA SER A 522 7.01 -11.51 -11.51
C SER A 522 6.19 -11.30 -10.24
N PRO A 523 6.82 -11.22 -9.05
CA PRO A 523 6.14 -10.88 -7.80
C PRO A 523 5.77 -9.39 -7.70
N GLU A 524 6.16 -8.56 -8.66
CA GLU A 524 5.82 -7.14 -8.72
C GLU A 524 4.49 -6.87 -9.45
N LEU A 525 3.87 -7.87 -10.08
CA LEU A 525 2.58 -7.69 -10.76
C LEU A 525 1.44 -7.51 -9.76
N ALA A 526 0.57 -6.54 -10.04
CA ALA A 526 -0.55 -6.16 -9.19
C ALA A 526 -1.84 -6.87 -9.58
N TRP A 527 -2.58 -7.39 -8.60
CA TRP A 527 -3.85 -8.08 -8.82
C TRP A 527 -5.01 -7.10 -8.82
N VAL A 528 -5.75 -7.06 -9.93
CA VAL A 528 -6.92 -6.22 -10.14
C VAL A 528 -8.08 -7.06 -10.70
N GLN A 529 -9.26 -6.90 -10.10
CA GLN A 529 -10.51 -7.47 -10.59
C GLN A 529 -11.44 -6.39 -11.16
N SER A 530 -11.41 -5.18 -10.65
CA SER A 530 -12.27 -4.08 -11.11
C SER A 530 -11.47 -2.80 -11.21
N ASN A 531 -11.90 -1.89 -12.08
CA ASN A 531 -11.44 -0.52 -12.12
C ASN A 531 -12.54 0.36 -12.73
N HIS A 532 -12.24 1.65 -12.91
CA HIS A 532 -13.17 2.62 -13.50
C HIS A 532 -13.44 2.50 -15.01
N ASP A 533 -12.75 1.61 -15.74
CA ASP A 533 -12.92 1.43 -17.19
C ASP A 533 -13.61 0.12 -17.58
N ARG A 534 -13.82 -0.77 -16.61
CA ARG A 534 -14.29 -2.13 -16.85
C ARG A 534 -15.58 -2.37 -16.10
N VAL A 535 -16.48 -3.15 -16.69
CA VAL A 535 -17.66 -3.69 -16.00
C VAL A 535 -17.23 -4.32 -14.69
N ARG A 536 -17.91 -3.97 -13.58
CA ARG A 536 -17.57 -4.47 -12.24
C ARG A 536 -17.46 -6.00 -12.19
N ALA A 537 -16.50 -6.51 -11.42
CA ALA A 537 -16.21 -7.95 -11.31
C ALA A 537 -17.45 -8.79 -10.98
N VAL A 538 -18.31 -8.34 -10.06
CA VAL A 538 -19.54 -9.05 -9.68
C VAL A 538 -20.41 -9.33 -10.90
N THR A 539 -20.72 -8.31 -11.70
CA THR A 539 -21.52 -8.47 -12.93
C THR A 539 -20.77 -9.32 -13.96
N ARG A 540 -19.49 -9.04 -14.17
CA ARG A 540 -18.66 -9.77 -15.14
C ARG A 540 -18.54 -11.26 -14.82
N TYR A 541 -18.64 -11.64 -13.54
CA TYR A 541 -18.58 -13.03 -13.10
C TYR A 541 -19.95 -13.69 -12.90
N GLY A 542 -21.04 -13.08 -13.35
CA GLY A 542 -22.38 -13.70 -13.38
C GLY A 542 -23.47 -12.92 -12.66
N GLY A 543 -23.13 -11.81 -12.01
CA GLY A 543 -24.05 -10.89 -11.37
C GLY A 543 -24.65 -11.38 -10.06
N GLY A 544 -25.18 -10.44 -9.27
CA GLY A 544 -25.91 -10.71 -8.04
C GLY A 544 -25.12 -11.58 -7.05
N ALA A 545 -25.83 -12.50 -6.38
CA ALA A 545 -25.23 -13.35 -5.35
C ALA A 545 -24.12 -14.27 -5.90
N LEU A 546 -24.28 -14.81 -7.12
CA LEU A 546 -23.28 -15.68 -7.73
C LEU A 546 -21.99 -14.92 -8.04
N GLY A 547 -22.11 -13.75 -8.67
CA GLY A 547 -21.00 -12.85 -8.95
C GLY A 547 -20.25 -12.43 -7.68
N ARG A 548 -20.97 -12.14 -6.59
CA ARG A 548 -20.39 -11.78 -5.28
C ARG A 548 -19.54 -12.90 -4.70
N ARG A 549 -20.03 -14.15 -4.73
CA ARG A 549 -19.26 -15.32 -4.26
C ARG A 549 -18.01 -15.55 -5.12
N ARG A 550 -18.15 -15.44 -6.43
CA ARG A 550 -17.06 -15.58 -7.41
C ARG A 550 -15.95 -14.54 -7.20
N ALA A 551 -16.30 -13.25 -7.08
CA ALA A 551 -15.33 -12.18 -6.82
C ALA A 551 -14.63 -12.33 -5.46
N MET A 552 -15.38 -12.69 -4.41
CA MET A 552 -14.81 -12.94 -3.08
C MET A 552 -13.81 -14.11 -3.08
N ALA A 553 -14.13 -15.20 -3.78
CA ALA A 553 -13.23 -16.35 -3.91
C ALA A 553 -11.87 -15.95 -4.52
N LEU A 554 -11.87 -15.08 -5.54
CA LEU A 554 -10.64 -14.56 -6.15
C LEU A 554 -9.91 -13.55 -5.24
N HIS A 555 -10.60 -12.77 -4.41
CA HIS A 555 -9.95 -11.96 -3.38
C HIS A 555 -9.21 -12.84 -2.37
N VAL A 556 -9.78 -13.98 -1.95
CA VAL A 556 -9.07 -14.90 -1.05
C VAL A 556 -7.81 -15.45 -1.71
N VAL A 557 -7.87 -15.85 -2.99
CA VAL A 557 -6.68 -16.32 -3.73
C VAL A 557 -5.62 -15.24 -3.84
N THR A 558 -5.98 -14.07 -4.38
CA THR A 558 -5.05 -12.95 -4.61
C THR A 558 -4.52 -12.34 -3.30
N SER A 559 -5.25 -12.48 -2.19
CA SER A 559 -4.76 -12.13 -0.84
C SER A 559 -3.62 -13.02 -0.34
N LEU A 560 -3.26 -14.09 -1.03
CA LEU A 560 -2.09 -14.92 -0.74
C LEU A 560 -0.98 -14.73 -1.78
N LEU A 561 -1.31 -14.44 -3.04
CA LEU A 561 -0.32 -14.30 -4.11
C LEU A 561 0.64 -13.10 -3.91
N PRO A 562 1.89 -13.16 -4.42
CA PRO A 562 2.84 -12.05 -4.33
C PRO A 562 2.36 -10.86 -5.15
N GLY A 563 2.77 -9.66 -4.74
CA GLY A 563 2.37 -8.41 -5.36
C GLY A 563 1.20 -7.73 -4.67
N THR A 564 0.95 -6.49 -5.09
CA THR A 564 -0.08 -5.64 -4.48
C THR A 564 -1.48 -6.09 -4.88
N MET A 565 -2.43 -6.02 -3.95
CA MET A 565 -3.85 -6.24 -4.25
C MET A 565 -4.55 -4.89 -4.41
N TRP A 566 -5.30 -4.69 -5.49
CA TRP A 566 -6.03 -3.44 -5.75
C TRP A 566 -7.53 -3.68 -5.76
N LEU A 567 -8.24 -2.89 -4.96
CA LEU A 567 -9.69 -2.85 -4.89
C LEU A 567 -10.21 -1.60 -5.59
N TYR A 568 -11.27 -1.74 -6.37
CA TYR A 568 -11.99 -0.58 -6.91
C TYR A 568 -13.16 -0.21 -6.01
N GLN A 569 -13.47 1.09 -5.87
CA GLN A 569 -14.54 1.56 -5.00
C GLN A 569 -15.87 0.79 -5.18
N GLY A 570 -16.37 0.20 -4.10
CA GLY A 570 -17.59 -0.60 -4.06
C GLY A 570 -17.39 -2.08 -4.36
N GLU A 571 -16.19 -2.52 -4.71
CA GLU A 571 -15.85 -3.94 -4.80
C GLU A 571 -15.95 -4.62 -3.42
N GLU A 572 -15.58 -3.90 -2.35
CA GLU A 572 -15.75 -4.34 -0.97
C GLU A 572 -17.21 -4.57 -0.57
N LEU A 573 -18.14 -3.87 -1.23
CA LEU A 573 -19.59 -3.98 -1.01
C LEU A 573 -20.23 -5.06 -1.90
N GLY A 574 -19.45 -5.66 -2.82
CA GLY A 574 -19.99 -6.60 -3.80
C GLY A 574 -20.98 -5.96 -4.76
N LEU A 575 -20.73 -4.71 -5.19
CA LEU A 575 -21.62 -4.00 -6.11
C LEU A 575 -21.57 -4.59 -7.52
N ASP A 576 -22.75 -4.80 -8.08
CA ASP A 576 -22.94 -4.96 -9.51
C ASP A 576 -22.69 -3.63 -10.26
N ASN A 577 -22.46 -3.74 -11.56
CA ASN A 577 -22.43 -2.62 -12.49
C ASN A 577 -23.75 -1.86 -12.42
N GLY A 578 -23.69 -0.54 -12.22
CA GLY A 578 -24.89 0.28 -12.15
C GLY A 578 -25.58 0.37 -13.51
N HIS A 579 -26.91 0.32 -13.50
CA HIS A 579 -27.70 0.64 -14.68
C HIS A 579 -27.70 2.15 -14.92
N VAL A 580 -27.25 2.57 -16.10
CA VAL A 580 -27.29 3.97 -16.55
C VAL A 580 -28.28 4.05 -17.72
N PRO A 581 -29.45 4.70 -17.53
CA PRO A 581 -30.44 4.82 -18.59
C PRO A 581 -29.89 5.56 -19.82
N ALA A 582 -30.40 5.20 -21.01
CA ALA A 582 -30.05 5.88 -22.25
C ALA A 582 -30.29 7.40 -22.13
N GLY A 583 -29.33 8.20 -22.61
CA GLY A 583 -29.35 9.66 -22.50
C GLY A 583 -28.95 10.23 -21.13
N SER A 584 -28.62 9.38 -20.15
CA SER A 584 -28.04 9.78 -18.85
C SER A 584 -26.57 9.42 -18.71
N GLY A 585 -25.97 8.78 -19.73
CA GLY A 585 -24.54 8.49 -19.77
C GLY A 585 -23.72 9.73 -20.07
N ALA A 586 -22.48 9.74 -19.58
CA ALA A 586 -21.51 10.80 -19.73
C ALA A 586 -20.21 10.32 -20.41
N ASP A 587 -20.02 9.00 -20.55
CA ASP A 587 -18.82 8.41 -21.14
C ASP A 587 -18.73 8.63 -22.67
N PRO A 588 -17.64 9.22 -23.17
CA PRO A 588 -17.39 9.35 -24.61
C PRO A 588 -17.40 8.02 -25.36
N LEU A 589 -16.85 6.95 -24.77
CA LEU A 589 -16.80 5.64 -25.43
C LEU A 589 -18.20 5.06 -25.64
N GLY A 590 -19.10 5.25 -24.67
CA GLY A 590 -20.51 4.86 -24.80
C GLY A 590 -21.26 5.63 -25.90
N SER A 591 -20.84 6.86 -26.19
CA SER A 591 -21.40 7.67 -27.28
C SER A 591 -20.87 7.22 -28.65
N ALA A 592 -19.62 6.76 -28.72
CA ALA A 592 -19.01 6.25 -29.95
C ALA A 592 -19.49 4.82 -30.30
N GLU A 593 -19.54 3.92 -29.32
CA GLU A 593 -19.96 2.52 -29.50
C GLU A 593 -20.97 2.12 -28.40
N PRO A 594 -22.29 2.15 -28.69
CA PRO A 594 -23.31 1.76 -27.73
C PRO A 594 -23.06 0.36 -27.15
N GLY A 595 -23.03 0.25 -25.83
CA GLY A 595 -22.72 -1.00 -25.11
C GLY A 595 -21.31 -1.10 -24.55
N GLN A 596 -20.40 -0.19 -24.93
CA GLN A 596 -19.04 -0.10 -24.38
C GLN A 596 -18.88 0.96 -23.29
N SER A 597 -19.98 1.60 -22.86
CA SER A 597 -19.93 2.65 -21.82
C SER A 597 -19.35 2.13 -20.49
N ARG A 598 -18.45 2.92 -19.94
CA ARG A 598 -17.82 2.75 -18.62
C ARG A 598 -18.67 3.31 -17.48
N ASP A 599 -19.74 4.05 -17.78
CA ASP A 599 -20.54 4.78 -16.78
C ASP A 599 -21.14 3.86 -15.71
N GLY A 600 -21.49 2.62 -16.06
CA GLY A 600 -22.05 1.66 -15.09
C GLY A 600 -21.08 1.31 -13.96
N ALA A 601 -19.76 1.34 -14.21
CA ALA A 601 -18.75 1.16 -13.17
C ALA A 601 -18.54 2.44 -12.34
N ARG A 602 -18.93 3.60 -12.88
CA ARG A 602 -18.67 4.95 -12.35
C ARG A 602 -19.86 5.55 -11.61
N THR A 603 -20.95 4.82 -11.40
CA THR A 603 -22.09 5.32 -10.62
C THR A 603 -21.71 5.59 -9.14
N PRO A 604 -22.37 6.53 -8.43
CA PRO A 604 -21.96 7.02 -7.09
C PRO A 604 -21.89 5.99 -5.95
N MET A 605 -20.95 6.11 -5.01
CA MET A 605 -20.83 5.18 -3.87
C MET A 605 -22.03 5.26 -2.90
N PRO A 606 -22.61 4.11 -2.49
CA PRO A 606 -23.68 4.09 -1.49
C PRO A 606 -23.11 4.08 -0.06
N TRP A 607 -23.09 5.21 0.63
CA TRP A 607 -22.55 5.33 1.99
C TRP A 607 -23.54 4.96 3.09
N ARG A 608 -24.77 5.46 3.03
CA ARG A 608 -25.77 5.28 4.09
C ARG A 608 -27.22 5.33 3.58
N PRO A 609 -28.17 4.73 4.31
CA PRO A 609 -29.60 4.87 4.04
C PRO A 609 -30.08 6.32 3.88
N GLY A 610 -31.09 6.53 3.05
CA GLY A 610 -31.69 7.84 2.79
C GLY A 610 -31.47 8.37 1.37
N PRO A 611 -31.79 9.66 1.12
CA PRO A 611 -31.67 10.28 -0.19
C PRO A 611 -30.26 10.18 -0.77
N GLY A 612 -30.15 9.86 -2.06
CA GLY A 612 -28.88 9.73 -2.79
C GLY A 612 -27.92 8.70 -2.18
N LEU A 613 -28.43 7.77 -1.37
CA LEU A 613 -27.65 6.77 -0.61
C LEU A 613 -26.45 7.36 0.15
N GLY A 614 -26.56 8.64 0.55
CA GLY A 614 -25.52 9.34 1.30
C GLY A 614 -24.30 9.80 0.48
N PHE A 615 -24.33 9.71 -0.86
CA PHE A 615 -23.26 10.23 -1.72
C PHE A 615 -23.23 11.76 -1.76
N THR A 616 -24.39 12.39 -1.98
CA THR A 616 -24.54 13.85 -2.13
C THR A 616 -25.82 14.33 -1.44
N ALA A 617 -25.84 15.59 -1.03
CA ALA A 617 -27.07 16.29 -0.64
C ALA A 617 -27.84 16.86 -1.85
N GLY A 618 -27.21 16.93 -3.03
CA GLY A 618 -27.76 17.44 -4.28
C GLY A 618 -28.28 16.33 -5.20
N ARG A 619 -28.15 16.55 -6.51
CA ARG A 619 -28.45 15.55 -7.54
C ARG A 619 -27.14 14.99 -8.08
N PRO A 620 -26.91 13.67 -8.01
CA PRO A 620 -25.65 13.10 -8.48
C PRO A 620 -25.51 13.25 -10.00
N TRP A 621 -24.26 13.38 -10.45
CA TRP A 621 -23.91 13.57 -11.86
C TRP A 621 -24.25 12.36 -12.73
N LEU A 622 -24.13 11.16 -12.16
CA LEU A 622 -24.71 9.91 -12.68
C LEU A 622 -25.82 9.41 -11.74
N PRO A 623 -26.82 8.68 -12.25
CA PRO A 623 -27.78 8.00 -11.39
C PRO A 623 -27.10 7.05 -10.40
N ASP A 624 -27.73 6.83 -9.24
CA ASP A 624 -27.24 5.88 -8.22
C ASP A 624 -27.21 4.42 -8.71
N GLY A 625 -27.70 4.14 -9.93
CA GLY A 625 -27.89 2.82 -10.50
C GLY A 625 -29.08 2.09 -9.86
N ASP A 626 -29.07 0.76 -9.92
CA ASP A 626 -30.09 -0.09 -9.29
C ASP A 626 -29.80 -0.35 -7.79
N ARG A 627 -29.03 0.54 -7.15
CA ARG A 627 -28.56 0.36 -5.77
C ARG A 627 -29.65 0.61 -4.75
N THR A 628 -29.59 -0.11 -3.65
CA THR A 628 -30.56 -0.04 -2.55
C THR A 628 -29.89 0.34 -1.24
N GLU A 629 -30.67 0.62 -0.19
CA GLU A 629 -30.11 0.83 1.14
C GLU A 629 -29.27 -0.36 1.63
N ALA A 630 -29.60 -1.59 1.24
CA ALA A 630 -28.87 -2.80 1.62
C ALA A 630 -27.43 -2.82 1.08
N ASP A 631 -27.18 -2.11 -0.03
CA ASP A 631 -25.86 -2.01 -0.63
C ASP A 631 -24.98 -0.96 0.06
N THR A 632 -25.53 -0.17 0.99
CA THR A 632 -24.79 0.91 1.64
C THR A 632 -23.74 0.40 2.62
N VAL A 633 -22.62 1.12 2.72
CA VAL A 633 -21.55 0.86 3.70
C VAL A 633 -22.13 0.75 5.12
N ALA A 634 -23.01 1.67 5.52
CA ALA A 634 -23.61 1.67 6.85
C ALA A 634 -24.45 0.41 7.15
N ARG A 635 -25.16 -0.15 6.16
CA ARG A 635 -25.93 -1.40 6.35
C ARG A 635 -25.01 -2.62 6.37
N GLN A 636 -24.06 -2.72 5.45
CA GLN A 636 -23.16 -3.86 5.40
C GLN A 636 -22.22 -3.91 6.62
N ALA A 637 -21.79 -2.76 7.15
CA ALA A 637 -20.88 -2.70 8.30
C ALA A 637 -21.43 -3.35 9.58
N VAL A 638 -22.76 -3.49 9.72
CA VAL A 638 -23.41 -4.12 10.88
C VAL A 638 -23.87 -5.56 10.59
N ASP A 639 -23.79 -6.02 9.34
CA ASP A 639 -24.13 -7.39 8.96
C ASP A 639 -22.84 -8.23 8.81
N PRO A 640 -22.58 -9.19 9.73
CA PRO A 640 -21.37 -10.02 9.69
C PRO A 640 -21.31 -10.99 8.49
N ALA A 641 -22.43 -11.19 7.77
CA ALA A 641 -22.50 -11.99 6.56
C ALA A 641 -22.38 -11.15 5.27
N SER A 642 -22.25 -9.83 5.39
CA SER A 642 -22.11 -8.95 4.23
C SER A 642 -20.79 -9.15 3.48
N PRO A 643 -20.73 -8.79 2.18
CA PRO A 643 -19.48 -8.69 1.44
C PRO A 643 -18.42 -7.85 2.17
N LEU A 644 -18.81 -6.68 2.69
CA LEU A 644 -17.92 -5.77 3.41
C LEU A 644 -17.30 -6.42 4.64
N ALA A 645 -18.11 -7.06 5.48
CA ALA A 645 -17.63 -7.71 6.69
C ALA A 645 -16.70 -8.89 6.36
N THR A 646 -17.02 -9.64 5.30
CA THR A 646 -16.21 -10.77 4.82
C THR A 646 -14.86 -10.32 4.31
N LEU A 647 -14.80 -9.31 3.42
CA LEU A 647 -13.53 -8.78 2.91
C LEU A 647 -12.71 -8.12 4.03
N SER A 648 -13.34 -7.33 4.90
CA SER A 648 -12.67 -6.71 6.05
C SER A 648 -12.05 -7.75 6.98
N ARG A 649 -12.71 -8.91 7.19
CA ARG A 649 -12.13 -10.03 7.95
C ARG A 649 -10.92 -10.62 7.24
N LEU A 650 -11.02 -10.88 5.93
CA LEU A 650 -9.90 -11.39 5.13
C LEU A 650 -8.68 -10.48 5.23
N LEU A 651 -8.84 -9.17 5.01
CA LEU A 651 -7.74 -8.20 5.02
C LEU A 651 -7.11 -8.02 6.40
N ARG A 652 -7.92 -8.06 7.47
CA ARG A 652 -7.39 -8.04 8.84
C ARG A 652 -6.53 -9.27 9.14
N ILE A 653 -6.98 -10.45 8.72
CA ILE A 653 -6.21 -11.70 8.88
C ILE A 653 -4.94 -11.65 8.02
N ARG A 654 -5.04 -11.20 6.77
CA ARG A 654 -3.87 -10.99 5.88
C ARG A 654 -2.84 -10.08 6.54
N ARG A 655 -3.27 -8.94 7.11
CA ARG A 655 -2.40 -7.99 7.81
C ARG A 655 -1.72 -8.63 9.02
N ALA A 656 -2.43 -9.43 9.82
CA ALA A 656 -1.82 -10.16 10.94
C ALA A 656 -0.77 -11.19 10.48
N LEU A 657 -0.92 -11.73 9.28
CA LEU A 657 -0.04 -12.71 8.66
C LEU A 657 1.03 -12.09 7.75
N ALA A 658 1.18 -10.76 7.74
CA ALA A 658 2.07 -10.05 6.81
C ALA A 658 3.53 -10.51 6.85
N HIS A 659 4.02 -10.95 8.01
CA HIS A 659 5.38 -11.48 8.17
C HIS A 659 5.66 -12.75 7.34
N ARG A 660 4.62 -13.52 6.98
CA ARG A 660 4.72 -14.71 6.11
C ARG A 660 4.59 -14.37 4.63
N LEU A 661 3.91 -13.27 4.31
CA LEU A 661 3.84 -12.75 2.95
C LEU A 661 5.20 -12.26 2.46
N ALA A 662 6.16 -11.99 3.34
CA ALA A 662 7.49 -11.59 2.91
C ALA A 662 8.15 -12.60 1.93
N ASP A 663 7.87 -13.91 2.04
CA ASP A 663 8.31 -14.86 1.01
C ASP A 663 7.51 -14.67 -0.28
N GLN A 664 8.18 -14.36 -1.39
CA GLN A 664 7.52 -14.15 -2.67
C GLN A 664 7.23 -15.44 -3.44
N ARG A 665 7.67 -16.59 -2.92
CA ARG A 665 7.50 -17.88 -3.59
C ARG A 665 6.10 -18.44 -3.33
N VAL A 666 5.38 -18.67 -4.42
CA VAL A 666 4.11 -19.40 -4.40
C VAL A 666 4.24 -20.73 -5.12
N THR A 667 3.60 -21.75 -4.58
CA THR A 667 3.50 -23.07 -5.20
C THR A 667 2.05 -23.54 -5.24
N ARG A 668 1.67 -24.28 -6.29
CA ARG A 668 0.42 -25.04 -6.28
C ARG A 668 0.48 -26.21 -5.31
N ALA A 669 -0.64 -26.52 -4.69
CA ALA A 669 -0.83 -27.72 -3.89
C ALA A 669 -1.92 -28.61 -4.51
N GLU A 670 -1.69 -29.92 -4.51
CA GLU A 670 -2.70 -30.90 -4.90
C GLU A 670 -3.60 -31.22 -3.70
N ARG A 671 -4.90 -31.02 -3.86
CA ARG A 671 -5.91 -31.20 -2.79
C ARG A 671 -7.13 -32.03 -3.19
N GLY A 672 -7.09 -32.63 -4.37
CA GLY A 672 -8.19 -33.43 -4.91
C GLY A 672 -8.94 -32.71 -6.03
N ALA A 673 -9.86 -33.44 -6.65
CA ALA A 673 -10.62 -32.94 -7.80
C ALA A 673 -11.48 -31.72 -7.42
N GLY A 674 -11.46 -30.70 -8.27
CA GLY A 674 -12.29 -29.49 -8.11
C GLY A 674 -11.76 -28.46 -7.11
N ILE A 675 -10.61 -28.70 -6.48
CA ILE A 675 -9.97 -27.76 -5.54
C ILE A 675 -8.70 -27.19 -6.17
N THR A 676 -8.67 -25.86 -6.31
CA THR A 676 -7.44 -25.12 -6.61
C THR A 676 -6.82 -24.68 -5.30
N ALA A 677 -5.51 -24.89 -5.14
CA ALA A 677 -4.81 -24.53 -3.91
C ALA A 677 -3.44 -23.92 -4.17
N TYR A 678 -3.13 -22.87 -3.41
CA TYR A 678 -1.87 -22.12 -3.47
C TYR A 678 -1.25 -22.05 -2.08
N ARG A 679 0.08 -22.14 -2.00
CA ARG A 679 0.85 -22.05 -0.76
C ARG A 679 1.92 -20.97 -0.83
N ARG A 680 2.12 -20.26 0.27
CA ARG A 680 3.16 -19.23 0.48
C ARG A 680 3.58 -19.22 1.95
N ASP A 681 4.83 -19.54 2.27
CA ASP A 681 5.39 -19.57 3.63
C ASP A 681 4.43 -20.04 4.74
N GLY A 682 4.03 -21.32 4.67
CA GLY A 682 3.11 -21.90 5.66
C GLY A 682 1.68 -21.37 5.62
N LEU A 683 1.32 -20.48 4.69
CA LEU A 683 -0.07 -20.15 4.37
C LEU A 683 -0.56 -21.02 3.22
N GLU A 684 -1.84 -21.36 3.21
CA GLU A 684 -2.47 -22.10 2.13
C GLU A 684 -3.89 -21.62 1.86
N VAL A 685 -4.21 -21.29 0.61
CA VAL A 685 -5.60 -21.03 0.18
C VAL A 685 -6.14 -22.28 -0.50
N LEU A 686 -7.37 -22.66 -0.16
CA LEU A 686 -8.16 -23.68 -0.86
C LEU A 686 -9.38 -22.98 -1.47
N VAL A 687 -9.65 -23.18 -2.76
CA VAL A 687 -10.81 -22.59 -3.44
C VAL A 687 -11.43 -23.54 -4.46
N THR A 688 -12.76 -23.51 -4.58
CA THR A 688 -13.50 -24.16 -5.66
C THR A 688 -13.89 -23.14 -6.72
N LEU A 689 -13.45 -23.32 -7.96
CA LEU A 689 -13.81 -22.42 -9.07
C LEU A 689 -14.96 -23.00 -9.92
N GLY A 690 -15.14 -24.32 -9.91
CA GLY A 690 -16.25 -24.98 -10.59
C GLY A 690 -17.59 -24.81 -9.88
N ASP A 691 -18.67 -25.15 -10.60
CA ASP A 691 -20.05 -25.00 -10.12
C ASP A 691 -20.55 -26.19 -9.29
N GLU A 692 -19.74 -27.25 -9.19
CA GLU A 692 -20.02 -28.43 -8.36
C GLU A 692 -19.25 -28.38 -7.04
N PRO A 693 -19.83 -28.87 -5.92
CA PRO A 693 -19.11 -29.03 -4.67
C PRO A 693 -17.90 -29.95 -4.85
N ALA A 694 -16.78 -29.62 -4.19
CA ALA A 694 -15.64 -30.54 -4.14
C ALA A 694 -15.98 -31.75 -3.27
N PRO A 695 -15.32 -32.90 -3.48
CA PRO A 695 -15.35 -34.02 -2.53
C PRO A 695 -14.95 -33.58 -1.12
N GLU A 696 -15.32 -34.39 -0.12
CA GLU A 696 -14.86 -34.14 1.24
C GLU A 696 -13.35 -34.34 1.34
N VAL A 697 -12.65 -33.34 1.90
CA VAL A 697 -11.19 -33.34 2.04
C VAL A 697 -10.80 -33.05 3.48
N ALA A 698 -9.77 -33.76 3.96
CA ALA A 698 -9.13 -33.44 5.23
C ALA A 698 -8.35 -32.12 5.10
N LEU A 699 -8.57 -31.19 6.02
CA LEU A 699 -7.82 -29.94 6.07
C LEU A 699 -6.37 -30.24 6.50
N PRO A 700 -5.36 -29.86 5.71
CA PRO A 700 -3.96 -30.12 6.03
C PRO A 700 -3.43 -29.26 7.20
N ALA A 701 -4.15 -28.19 7.53
CA ALA A 701 -3.86 -27.27 8.63
C ALA A 701 -5.16 -26.58 9.08
N PRO A 702 -5.21 -25.93 10.25
CA PRO A 702 -6.39 -25.20 10.68
C PRO A 702 -6.73 -24.06 9.70
N ALA A 703 -8.00 -23.99 9.29
CA ALA A 703 -8.51 -22.87 8.51
C ALA A 703 -8.86 -21.71 9.44
N VAL A 704 -8.28 -20.55 9.20
CA VAL A 704 -8.46 -19.31 9.98
C VAL A 704 -9.41 -18.33 9.31
N PHE A 705 -9.83 -18.61 8.06
CA PHE A 705 -10.85 -17.87 7.34
C PHE A 705 -11.68 -18.83 6.48
N ASP A 706 -12.99 -18.55 6.40
CA ASP A 706 -13.94 -19.20 5.51
C ASP A 706 -14.86 -18.11 4.92
N THR A 707 -15.08 -18.14 3.61
CA THR A 707 -16.04 -17.25 2.93
C THR A 707 -17.49 -17.51 3.36
N ASP A 708 -17.81 -18.75 3.73
CA ASP A 708 -19.18 -19.21 4.01
C ASP A 708 -19.50 -19.31 5.51
N ASP A 709 -18.50 -19.16 6.38
CA ASP A 709 -18.68 -19.28 7.83
C ASP A 709 -17.97 -18.14 8.58
N PRO A 710 -18.73 -17.13 9.06
CA PRO A 710 -18.13 -15.98 9.70
C PRO A 710 -17.55 -16.24 11.09
N ALA A 711 -17.83 -17.40 11.70
CA ALA A 711 -17.25 -17.79 12.98
C ALA A 711 -15.79 -18.27 12.84
N VAL A 712 -15.39 -18.71 11.64
CA VAL A 712 -14.01 -19.16 11.39
C VAL A 712 -13.05 -17.97 11.44
N SER A 713 -12.12 -18.05 12.38
CA SER A 713 -11.15 -17.01 12.73
C SER A 713 -9.84 -17.63 13.24
N PRO A 714 -8.74 -16.87 13.37
CA PRO A 714 -7.53 -17.36 14.02
C PRO A 714 -7.76 -17.88 15.44
N GLU A 715 -8.71 -17.29 16.19
CA GLU A 715 -9.07 -17.68 17.55
C GLU A 715 -10.00 -18.90 17.59
N HIS A 716 -10.79 -19.11 16.53
CA HIS A 716 -11.70 -20.24 16.38
C HIS A 716 -11.49 -20.92 15.03
N PRO A 717 -10.34 -21.58 14.81
CA PRO A 717 -10.02 -22.13 13.52
C PRO A 717 -10.82 -23.42 13.27
N ARG A 718 -11.18 -23.67 12.01
CA ARG A 718 -11.79 -24.93 11.61
C ARG A 718 -10.72 -25.99 11.38
N THR A 719 -10.93 -27.17 11.94
CA THR A 719 -10.07 -28.36 11.78
C THR A 719 -10.89 -29.56 11.30
N GLY A 720 -10.23 -30.65 10.91
CA GLY A 720 -10.89 -31.88 10.48
C GLY A 720 -11.13 -31.92 8.98
N SER A 721 -12.27 -32.46 8.54
CA SER A 721 -12.63 -32.56 7.12
C SER A 721 -13.71 -31.56 6.74
N VAL A 722 -13.70 -31.12 5.48
CA VAL A 722 -14.69 -30.19 4.92
C VAL A 722 -15.10 -30.61 3.52
N ARG A 723 -16.38 -30.42 3.19
CA ARG A 723 -16.88 -30.44 1.81
C ARG A 723 -17.04 -29.00 1.33
N LEU A 724 -16.15 -28.54 0.46
CA LEU A 724 -16.22 -27.18 -0.08
C LEU A 724 -17.39 -27.03 -1.04
N ARG A 725 -18.24 -26.03 -0.82
CA ARG A 725 -19.30 -25.63 -1.74
C ARG A 725 -18.71 -24.95 -2.99
N PRO A 726 -19.47 -24.81 -4.08
CA PRO A 726 -19.05 -24.00 -5.23
C PRO A 726 -18.69 -22.58 -4.79
N GLN A 727 -17.53 -22.08 -5.26
CA GLN A 727 -16.98 -20.75 -4.96
C GLN A 727 -16.77 -20.44 -3.47
N GLN A 728 -16.56 -21.49 -2.68
CA GLN A 728 -16.10 -21.34 -1.30
C GLN A 728 -14.57 -21.29 -1.28
N ALA A 729 -14.01 -20.39 -0.47
CA ALA A 729 -12.57 -20.29 -0.28
C ALA A 729 -12.20 -20.29 1.22
N LEU A 730 -11.11 -20.98 1.55
CA LEU A 730 -10.54 -21.06 2.88
C LEU A 730 -9.10 -20.54 2.88
N LEU A 731 -8.69 -19.88 3.97
CA LEU A 731 -7.28 -19.61 4.27
C LEU A 731 -6.84 -20.45 5.46
N LEU A 732 -5.77 -21.20 5.29
CA LEU A 732 -5.19 -22.11 6.28
C LEU A 732 -3.81 -21.61 6.71
N VAL A 733 -3.45 -21.89 7.96
CA VAL A 733 -2.15 -21.54 8.54
C VAL A 733 -1.47 -22.80 9.07
N HIS A 734 -0.39 -23.21 8.41
CA HIS A 734 0.50 -24.26 8.84
C HIS A 734 1.38 -23.75 10.01
N PRO A 735 1.71 -24.62 10.98
CA PRO A 735 2.53 -24.25 12.14
C PRO A 735 3.90 -23.71 11.75
#